data_AF-A0A4R2JFX8-F1
#
_entry.id   AF-A0A4R2JFX8-F1
#
_cell.length_a   1.000
_cell.length_b   1.000
_cell.length_c   1.000
_cell.angle_alpha   90.00
_cell.angle_beta   90.00
_cell.angle_gamma   90.00
#
_symmetry.space_group_name_H-M   'P 1'
#
loop_
_entity.id
_entity.type
_entity.pdbx_description
1 polymer ?
#
loop_
_entity_poly.entity_id
_entity_poly.type
_entity_poly.pdbx_seq_one_letter_code
_entity_poly.pdbx_strand_id
1 'polypeptide(L)'
;MIDIFKECENRVVVFDGAMGTQLQERGLKAGECPEYVNLKMPEVVFDIHKAYIEAGAEVIETNTFGANRIKLAKYGLEDKVEEIVTKGVEIARKAAGDRPVAFSVGPTGELLAPFGDMTFDEAYEVFKEVVVAAEKGGADIVIIETMSDMLEAKAAILAAKENTNMKVICTMTFQEDGRTLMGSDPVTVVVSLQGLGLDAIGVNCSTGPDKMVKVVEKMAQVARIPIIAQPNAGMPVIRDGKTVYDLKPEEFASFFPQFVEKGACIVGGCCGTTPYYIKLVKKAVENLKPKKPENKFTALSSNTRTVFIGKEYPLRVIGERINPTGKKKLSGALLSGDVNLAVEEALKQQKCGAEILDVNVGVPGIEEEEMLPKVAFEVEKAVDLPLQLDSTNVKAIEKAIRILRGRPIINSVNAKEESLKEVLPIVKKYGACVVGLTVGDKGLPKDRHERVENARKILKKAEEYGIPKEDVIIDPVVLTVSSEQGAAIETLEAMKIISEELGVNTVVGLSNISFGLPERKLINSTFLAMAASHGLTAAIVNPCDESLMDTLRASMVLLNKDKGSENYLKVYGQRVKPKEEVIKRHEEDFSKKLYDQILEGKKSGVEEIVMALLEDNPPLSLVDEIIIPALKEVGDRYEKGIYFLPQLLSSAEVVQSAFKLIKEKLPKGTASKGKIILATVEGDVHDIGKNIVKVLLENYGYEVIDLGKDVKGEVIVEEVKKTGAPLVGLSALMTTTLFNMEKIIKMLKENTEAKVMVGGAVLTEEYAFKIGADYYGKTAQDAVKIADKFFLKNALVCKTCSF
;
A
#
# COMPACT_ATOMS: atom_id res chain seq x y z
N MET A 1 -26.25 -5.99 -24.33
CA MET A 1 -25.88 -6.02 -22.91
C MET A 1 -25.83 -4.58 -22.41
N ILE A 2 -26.34 -4.30 -21.21
CA ILE A 2 -26.38 -2.94 -20.65
C ILE A 2 -24.98 -2.54 -20.19
N ASP A 3 -24.46 -1.41 -20.68
CA ASP A 3 -23.21 -0.84 -20.19
C ASP A 3 -23.48 -0.04 -18.91
N ILE A 4 -23.31 -0.68 -17.77
CA ILE A 4 -23.60 -0.10 -16.45
C ILE A 4 -22.78 1.16 -16.17
N PHE A 5 -21.58 1.30 -16.76
CA PHE A 5 -20.69 2.43 -16.51
C PHE A 5 -21.19 3.69 -17.23
N LYS A 6 -21.87 3.50 -18.36
CA LYS A 6 -22.59 4.59 -19.05
C LYS A 6 -23.85 4.99 -18.29
N GLU A 7 -24.56 4.04 -17.69
CA GLU A 7 -25.74 4.31 -16.87
C GLU A 7 -25.40 5.17 -15.64
N CYS A 8 -24.21 4.99 -15.06
CA CYS A 8 -23.66 5.80 -13.97
C CYS A 8 -23.57 7.30 -14.28
N GLU A 9 -23.71 7.75 -15.53
CA GLU A 9 -23.80 9.18 -15.86
C GLU A 9 -25.16 9.79 -15.53
N ASN A 10 -26.21 8.97 -15.44
CA ASN A 10 -27.60 9.42 -15.35
C ASN A 10 -28.34 8.89 -14.14
N ARG A 11 -27.95 7.73 -13.61
CA ARG A 11 -28.61 7.07 -12.48
C ARG A 11 -27.65 6.20 -11.68
N VAL A 12 -28.08 5.82 -10.49
CA VAL A 12 -27.35 4.89 -9.63
C VAL A 12 -27.60 3.44 -10.11
N VAL A 13 -26.53 2.65 -10.16
CA VAL A 13 -26.58 1.20 -10.44
C VAL A 13 -26.48 0.43 -9.12
N VAL A 14 -27.35 -0.57 -8.95
CA VAL A 14 -27.43 -1.36 -7.70
C VAL A 14 -26.90 -2.78 -7.92
N PHE A 15 -25.86 -3.15 -7.19
CA PHE A 15 -25.30 -4.49 -7.07
C PHE A 15 -26.05 -5.28 -5.99
N ASP A 16 -25.79 -6.58 -5.90
CA ASP A 16 -26.36 -7.47 -4.89
C ASP A 16 -25.72 -7.30 -3.50
N GLY A 17 -25.98 -8.28 -2.63
CA GLY A 17 -25.51 -8.32 -1.24
C GLY A 17 -24.69 -9.58 -0.95
N ALA A 18 -24.51 -9.92 0.33
CA ALA A 18 -23.63 -11.01 0.74
C ALA A 18 -24.07 -12.42 0.27
N MET A 19 -23.23 -13.05 -0.55
CA MET A 19 -23.34 -14.49 -0.86
C MET A 19 -23.06 -15.37 0.38
N GLY A 20 -21.95 -15.13 1.08
CA GLY A 20 -21.52 -15.97 2.20
C GLY A 20 -22.54 -16.06 3.34
N THR A 21 -23.14 -14.93 3.73
CA THR A 21 -24.21 -14.90 4.75
C THR A 21 -25.45 -15.66 4.29
N GLN A 22 -25.84 -15.54 3.02
CA GLN A 22 -26.98 -16.25 2.45
C GLN A 22 -26.76 -17.77 2.34
N LEU A 23 -25.52 -18.21 2.11
CA LEU A 23 -25.14 -19.63 2.14
C LEU A 23 -25.18 -20.21 3.56
N GLN A 24 -24.72 -19.46 4.55
CA GLN A 24 -24.79 -19.86 5.96
C GLN A 24 -26.24 -20.06 6.44
N GLU A 25 -27.15 -19.16 6.07
CA GLU A 25 -28.59 -19.29 6.36
C GLU A 25 -29.22 -20.54 5.72
N ARG A 26 -28.63 -21.03 4.63
CA ARG A 26 -29.09 -22.22 3.87
C ARG A 26 -28.29 -23.48 4.19
N GLY A 27 -27.49 -23.46 5.26
CA GLY A 27 -26.90 -24.66 5.85
C GLY A 27 -25.41 -24.87 5.60
N LEU A 28 -24.70 -23.90 5.00
CA LEU A 28 -23.23 -23.94 4.94
C LEU A 28 -22.65 -23.90 6.36
N LYS A 29 -21.88 -24.92 6.73
CA LYS A 29 -21.28 -25.02 8.07
C LYS A 29 -19.98 -24.22 8.15
N ALA A 30 -19.62 -23.80 9.36
CA ALA A 30 -18.31 -23.19 9.61
C ALA A 30 -17.19 -24.14 9.18
N GLY A 31 -16.20 -23.61 8.46
CA GLY A 31 -15.07 -24.37 7.92
C GLY A 31 -15.31 -25.04 6.56
N GLU A 32 -16.54 -25.06 6.02
CA GLU A 32 -16.78 -25.48 4.64
C GLU A 32 -16.41 -24.38 3.63
N CYS A 33 -15.89 -24.76 2.46
CA CYS A 33 -15.58 -23.84 1.36
C CYS A 33 -16.87 -23.35 0.69
N PRO A 34 -17.17 -22.02 0.74
CA PRO A 34 -18.36 -21.46 0.08
C PRO A 34 -18.36 -21.69 -1.43
N GLU A 35 -17.22 -21.60 -2.09
CA GLU A 35 -17.09 -21.71 -3.54
C GLU A 35 -17.37 -23.14 -4.02
N TYR A 36 -17.05 -24.16 -3.22
CA TYR A 36 -17.35 -25.56 -3.55
C TYR A 36 -18.86 -25.85 -3.59
N VAL A 37 -19.69 -24.99 -3.00
CA VAL A 37 -21.16 -25.07 -3.11
C VAL A 37 -21.62 -24.97 -4.56
N ASN A 38 -20.85 -24.31 -5.44
CA ASN A 38 -21.15 -24.25 -6.88
C ASN A 38 -21.27 -25.65 -7.51
N LEU A 39 -20.47 -26.62 -7.03
CA LEU A 39 -20.50 -28.00 -7.51
C LEU A 39 -21.44 -28.88 -6.67
N LYS A 40 -21.48 -28.66 -5.36
CA LYS A 40 -22.23 -29.52 -4.41
C LYS A 40 -23.73 -29.24 -4.42
N MET A 41 -24.14 -27.97 -4.49
CA MET A 41 -25.53 -27.50 -4.35
C MET A 41 -25.81 -26.29 -5.28
N PRO A 42 -25.66 -26.44 -6.61
CA PRO A 42 -25.79 -25.33 -7.57
C PRO A 42 -27.16 -24.64 -7.54
N GLU A 43 -28.22 -25.37 -7.19
CA GLU A 43 -29.58 -24.85 -7.04
C GLU A 43 -29.70 -23.81 -5.92
N VAL A 44 -28.97 -24.00 -4.80
CA VAL A 44 -28.96 -23.05 -3.69
C VAL A 44 -28.33 -21.72 -4.12
N VAL A 45 -27.21 -21.79 -4.84
CA VAL A 45 -26.53 -20.60 -5.37
C VAL A 45 -27.42 -19.87 -6.39
N PHE A 46 -28.09 -20.62 -7.27
CA PHE A 46 -29.05 -20.07 -8.23
C PHE A 46 -30.21 -19.32 -7.54
N ASP A 47 -30.79 -19.92 -6.50
CA ASP A 47 -31.90 -19.32 -5.76
C ASP A 47 -31.50 -18.04 -5.02
N ILE A 48 -30.26 -17.96 -4.52
CA ILE A 48 -29.72 -16.75 -3.90
C ILE A 48 -29.61 -15.62 -4.93
N HIS A 49 -29.00 -15.88 -6.09
CA HIS A 49 -28.90 -14.87 -7.15
C HIS A 49 -30.28 -14.39 -7.60
N LYS A 50 -31.22 -15.32 -7.80
CA LYS A 50 -32.60 -15.00 -8.17
C LYS A 50 -33.26 -14.08 -7.14
N ALA A 51 -33.08 -14.36 -5.85
CA ALA A 51 -33.64 -13.53 -4.78
C ALA A 51 -33.08 -12.08 -4.80
N TYR A 52 -31.78 -11.89 -5.08
CA TYR A 52 -31.20 -10.55 -5.22
C TYR A 52 -31.72 -9.81 -6.46
N ILE A 53 -31.88 -10.51 -7.59
CA ILE A 53 -32.48 -9.92 -8.80
C ILE A 53 -33.92 -9.50 -8.55
N GLU A 54 -34.72 -10.33 -7.88
CA GLU A 54 -36.10 -10.01 -7.49
C GLU A 54 -36.17 -8.84 -6.49
N ALA A 55 -35.13 -8.65 -5.68
CA ALA A 55 -34.98 -7.50 -4.81
C ALA A 55 -34.59 -6.20 -5.54
N GLY A 56 -34.18 -6.28 -6.80
CA GLY A 56 -33.84 -5.12 -7.63
C GLY A 56 -32.35 -4.92 -7.89
N ALA A 57 -31.51 -5.91 -7.60
CA ALA A 57 -30.13 -5.92 -8.07
C ALA A 57 -30.08 -5.96 -9.61
N GLU A 58 -29.22 -5.13 -10.19
CA GLU A 58 -29.02 -5.01 -11.64
C GLU A 58 -27.78 -5.76 -12.11
N VAL A 59 -26.83 -5.97 -11.20
CA VAL A 59 -25.64 -6.80 -11.37
C VAL A 59 -25.55 -7.71 -10.16
N ILE A 60 -25.19 -8.97 -10.41
CA ILE A 60 -24.96 -9.97 -9.37
C ILE A 60 -23.51 -10.44 -9.40
N GLU A 61 -22.97 -10.72 -8.22
CA GLU A 61 -21.61 -11.21 -8.03
C GLU A 61 -21.60 -12.73 -7.93
N THR A 62 -20.69 -13.39 -8.64
CA THR A 62 -20.56 -14.85 -8.61
C THR A 62 -20.11 -15.36 -7.25
N ASN A 63 -20.50 -16.58 -6.87
CA ASN A 63 -19.99 -17.25 -5.67
C ASN A 63 -18.55 -17.77 -5.87
N THR A 64 -17.59 -16.87 -6.02
CA THR A 64 -16.19 -17.19 -6.39
C THR A 64 -15.14 -16.35 -5.66
N PHE A 65 -15.51 -15.59 -4.64
CA PHE A 65 -14.62 -14.69 -3.90
C PHE A 65 -13.28 -15.33 -3.51
N GLY A 66 -13.29 -16.56 -2.98
CA GLY A 66 -12.10 -17.32 -2.61
C GLY A 66 -11.63 -18.35 -3.63
N ALA A 67 -12.15 -18.36 -4.87
CA ALA A 67 -11.92 -19.42 -5.86
C ALA A 67 -10.56 -19.33 -6.57
N ASN A 68 -9.47 -19.16 -5.82
CA ASN A 68 -8.10 -19.18 -6.35
C ASN A 68 -7.31 -20.35 -5.76
N ARG A 69 -6.25 -20.80 -6.46
CA ARG A 69 -5.50 -22.01 -6.08
C ARG A 69 -4.96 -21.98 -4.65
N ILE A 70 -4.56 -20.82 -4.15
CA ILE A 70 -3.97 -20.67 -2.81
C ILE A 70 -5.02 -20.86 -1.72
N LYS A 71 -6.19 -20.22 -1.88
CA LYS A 71 -7.30 -20.40 -0.95
C LYS A 71 -7.91 -21.80 -1.05
N LEU A 72 -8.08 -22.32 -2.26
CA LEU A 72 -8.64 -23.64 -2.49
C LEU A 72 -7.73 -24.78 -2.03
N ALA A 73 -6.40 -24.60 -2.03
CA ALA A 73 -5.46 -25.56 -1.45
C ALA A 73 -5.73 -25.85 0.03
N LYS A 74 -6.25 -24.88 0.79
CA LYS A 74 -6.64 -25.07 2.20
C LYS A 74 -7.77 -26.08 2.38
N TYR A 75 -8.48 -26.40 1.30
CA TYR A 75 -9.57 -27.38 1.26
C TYR A 75 -9.24 -28.62 0.43
N GLY A 76 -8.02 -28.72 -0.12
CA GLY A 76 -7.65 -29.79 -1.07
C GLY A 76 -8.39 -29.69 -2.41
N LEU A 77 -8.68 -28.46 -2.86
CA LEU A 77 -9.45 -28.16 -4.07
C LEU A 77 -8.65 -27.33 -5.10
N GLU A 78 -7.33 -27.24 -4.95
CA GLU A 78 -6.44 -26.47 -5.83
C GLU A 78 -6.51 -26.90 -7.31
N ASP A 79 -6.75 -28.18 -7.58
CA ASP A 79 -6.89 -28.72 -8.94
C ASP A 79 -8.27 -28.44 -9.56
N LYS A 80 -9.21 -27.85 -8.81
CA LYS A 80 -10.60 -27.60 -9.23
C LYS A 80 -10.91 -26.14 -9.50
N VAL A 81 -9.91 -25.27 -9.57
CA VAL A 81 -10.09 -23.83 -9.78
C VAL A 81 -10.96 -23.53 -11.00
N GLU A 82 -10.58 -24.03 -12.20
CA GLU A 82 -11.33 -23.76 -13.43
C GLU A 82 -12.76 -24.32 -13.36
N GLU A 83 -12.97 -25.50 -12.78
CA GLU A 83 -14.29 -26.13 -12.63
C GLU A 83 -15.21 -25.30 -11.72
N ILE A 84 -14.70 -24.90 -10.55
CA ILE A 84 -15.46 -24.12 -9.55
C ILE A 84 -15.81 -22.73 -10.07
N VAL A 85 -14.85 -22.05 -10.71
CA VAL A 85 -15.04 -20.72 -11.28
C VAL A 85 -16.05 -20.77 -12.42
N THR A 86 -15.84 -21.67 -13.40
CA THR A 86 -16.74 -21.81 -14.55
C THR A 86 -18.15 -22.11 -14.08
N LYS A 87 -18.32 -23.02 -13.11
CA LYS A 87 -19.65 -23.36 -12.60
C LYS A 87 -20.31 -22.20 -11.86
N GLY A 88 -19.56 -21.45 -11.05
CA GLY A 88 -20.06 -20.26 -10.38
C GLY A 88 -20.60 -19.21 -11.37
N VAL A 89 -19.86 -18.98 -12.45
CA VAL A 89 -20.28 -18.05 -13.52
C VAL A 89 -21.50 -18.58 -14.28
N GLU A 90 -21.54 -19.85 -14.65
CA GLU A 90 -22.70 -20.46 -15.33
C GLU A 90 -23.99 -20.32 -14.52
N ILE A 91 -23.93 -20.55 -13.21
CA ILE A 91 -25.07 -20.43 -12.31
C ILE A 91 -25.57 -18.98 -12.26
N ALA A 92 -24.66 -18.03 -12.07
CA ALA A 92 -24.99 -16.60 -12.06
C ALA A 92 -25.56 -16.15 -13.42
N ARG A 93 -24.93 -16.53 -14.54
CA ARG A 93 -25.43 -16.25 -15.90
C ARG A 93 -26.84 -16.79 -16.11
N LYS A 94 -27.12 -18.01 -15.67
CA LYS A 94 -28.45 -18.62 -15.76
C LYS A 94 -29.50 -17.81 -14.97
N ALA A 95 -29.14 -17.29 -13.80
CA ALA A 95 -30.04 -16.46 -12.99
C ALA A 95 -30.22 -15.05 -13.57
N ALA A 96 -29.14 -14.43 -14.06
CA ALA A 96 -29.09 -13.07 -14.58
C ALA A 96 -29.86 -12.90 -15.90
N GLY A 97 -29.85 -13.94 -16.76
CA GLY A 97 -30.28 -13.81 -18.15
C GLY A 97 -29.39 -12.81 -18.89
N ASP A 98 -30.00 -11.75 -19.45
CA ASP A 98 -29.31 -10.70 -20.20
C ASP A 98 -28.65 -9.62 -19.32
N ARG A 99 -28.80 -9.71 -17.99
CA ARG A 99 -28.16 -8.77 -17.05
C ARG A 99 -26.66 -9.03 -16.96
N PRO A 100 -25.86 -8.00 -16.64
CA PRO A 100 -24.43 -8.18 -16.39
C PRO A 100 -24.16 -9.13 -15.22
N VAL A 101 -23.15 -9.99 -15.36
CA VAL A 101 -22.62 -10.86 -14.30
C VAL A 101 -21.21 -10.39 -13.93
N ALA A 102 -21.00 -10.10 -12.65
CA ALA A 102 -19.69 -9.76 -12.11
C ALA A 102 -19.02 -10.99 -11.51
N PHE A 103 -17.89 -11.38 -12.08
CA PHE A 103 -16.98 -12.36 -11.49
C PHE A 103 -16.32 -11.76 -10.24
N SER A 104 -16.71 -12.23 -9.06
CA SER A 104 -16.11 -11.82 -7.78
C SER A 104 -14.80 -12.58 -7.55
N VAL A 105 -13.74 -11.82 -7.26
CA VAL A 105 -12.43 -12.34 -6.86
C VAL A 105 -11.86 -11.49 -5.72
N GLY A 106 -11.57 -12.15 -4.60
CA GLY A 106 -10.92 -11.55 -3.44
C GLY A 106 -9.40 -11.72 -3.45
N PRO A 107 -8.71 -11.22 -2.41
CA PRO A 107 -7.26 -11.37 -2.30
C PRO A 107 -6.84 -12.83 -2.20
N THR A 108 -5.60 -13.13 -2.57
CA THR A 108 -4.97 -14.46 -2.41
C THR A 108 -4.89 -14.87 -0.94
N GLY A 109 -4.71 -13.89 -0.05
CA GLY A 109 -4.53 -14.09 1.39
C GLY A 109 -3.07 -14.23 1.82
N GLU A 110 -2.13 -14.14 0.88
CA GLU A 110 -0.69 -14.10 1.14
C GLU A 110 -0.18 -12.65 1.03
N LEU A 111 0.89 -12.33 1.76
CA LEU A 111 1.53 -11.03 1.65
C LEU A 111 2.55 -11.05 0.51
N LEU A 112 2.56 -9.99 -0.30
CA LEU A 112 3.54 -9.83 -1.37
C LEU A 112 4.89 -9.35 -0.82
N ALA A 113 5.96 -9.72 -1.51
CA ALA A 113 7.30 -9.23 -1.24
C ALA A 113 7.35 -7.69 -1.25
N PRO A 114 8.11 -7.06 -0.32
CA PRO A 114 9.02 -7.68 0.64
C PRO A 114 8.35 -8.06 1.98
N PHE A 115 7.03 -7.90 2.12
CA PHE A 115 6.33 -8.13 3.40
C PHE A 115 5.84 -9.57 3.59
N GLY A 116 5.89 -10.37 2.52
CA GLY A 116 5.76 -11.83 2.54
C GLY A 116 6.57 -12.46 1.43
N ASP A 117 6.34 -13.75 1.19
CA ASP A 117 7.16 -14.55 0.26
C ASP A 117 6.65 -14.51 -1.18
N MET A 118 5.39 -14.08 -1.39
CA MET A 118 4.77 -14.11 -2.71
C MET A 118 5.30 -12.99 -3.61
N THR A 119 5.76 -13.34 -4.80
CA THR A 119 6.18 -12.38 -5.81
C THR A 119 4.98 -11.77 -6.55
N PHE A 120 5.20 -10.63 -7.19
CA PHE A 120 4.20 -10.01 -8.06
C PHE A 120 3.73 -10.94 -9.18
N ASP A 121 4.68 -11.64 -9.83
CA ASP A 121 4.39 -12.52 -10.97
C ASP A 121 3.61 -13.77 -10.54
N GLU A 122 3.89 -14.32 -9.36
CA GLU A 122 3.08 -15.40 -8.78
C GLU A 122 1.65 -14.93 -8.52
N ALA A 123 1.46 -13.76 -7.92
CA ALA A 123 0.12 -13.19 -7.69
C ALA A 123 -0.62 -12.98 -9.02
N TYR A 124 0.07 -12.42 -10.01
CA TYR A 124 -0.46 -12.22 -11.36
C TYR A 124 -0.93 -13.54 -12.00
N GLU A 125 -0.13 -14.61 -11.96
CA GLU A 125 -0.52 -15.90 -12.56
C GLU A 125 -1.69 -16.57 -11.82
N VAL A 126 -1.81 -16.36 -10.49
CA VAL A 126 -2.97 -16.82 -9.72
C VAL A 126 -4.25 -16.10 -10.17
N PHE A 127 -4.20 -14.78 -10.34
CA PHE A 127 -5.36 -14.01 -10.81
C PHE A 127 -5.69 -14.29 -12.27
N LYS A 128 -4.67 -14.46 -13.13
CA LYS A 128 -4.84 -14.77 -14.55
C LYS A 128 -5.59 -16.07 -14.78
N GLU A 129 -5.28 -17.11 -14.01
CA GLU A 129 -5.98 -18.40 -14.07
C GLU A 129 -7.49 -18.21 -13.88
N VAL A 130 -7.89 -17.47 -12.84
CA VAL A 130 -9.30 -17.35 -12.48
C VAL A 130 -10.07 -16.40 -13.40
N VAL A 131 -9.46 -15.29 -13.85
CA VAL A 131 -10.16 -14.35 -14.77
C VAL A 131 -10.36 -14.95 -16.16
N VAL A 132 -9.41 -15.76 -16.65
CA VAL A 132 -9.56 -16.48 -17.93
C VAL A 132 -10.65 -17.53 -17.83
N ALA A 133 -10.72 -18.28 -16.73
CA ALA A 133 -11.82 -19.22 -16.48
C ALA A 133 -13.17 -18.49 -16.40
N ALA A 134 -13.21 -17.33 -15.77
CA ALA A 134 -14.44 -16.55 -15.62
C ALA A 134 -14.98 -16.01 -16.95
N GLU A 135 -14.12 -15.46 -17.82
CA GLU A 135 -14.54 -14.98 -19.14
C GLU A 135 -15.07 -16.14 -20.01
N LYS A 136 -14.40 -17.31 -19.97
CA LYS A 136 -14.89 -18.53 -20.65
C LYS A 136 -16.28 -18.95 -20.15
N GLY A 137 -16.55 -18.78 -18.85
CA GLY A 137 -17.85 -19.04 -18.24
C GLY A 137 -18.95 -18.04 -18.62
N GLY A 138 -18.58 -16.91 -19.24
CA GLY A 138 -19.51 -15.87 -19.70
C GLY A 138 -19.76 -14.74 -18.68
N ALA A 139 -18.76 -14.41 -17.86
CA ALA A 139 -18.78 -13.20 -17.03
C ALA A 139 -18.50 -11.95 -17.88
N ASP A 140 -19.07 -10.81 -17.49
CA ASP A 140 -18.95 -9.54 -18.24
C ASP A 140 -18.02 -8.53 -17.55
N ILE A 141 -17.98 -8.64 -16.22
CA ILE A 141 -17.24 -7.75 -15.33
C ILE A 141 -16.41 -8.65 -14.43
N VAL A 142 -15.18 -8.25 -14.11
CA VAL A 142 -14.46 -8.77 -12.94
C VAL A 142 -14.49 -7.70 -11.86
N ILE A 143 -14.95 -8.09 -10.68
CA ILE A 143 -14.89 -7.27 -9.47
C ILE A 143 -13.81 -7.85 -8.55
N ILE A 144 -12.66 -7.17 -8.55
CA ILE A 144 -11.52 -7.45 -7.68
C ILE A 144 -11.83 -6.77 -6.35
N GLU A 145 -12.29 -7.52 -5.36
CA GLU A 145 -12.87 -6.93 -4.15
C GLU A 145 -12.14 -7.25 -2.85
N THR A 146 -12.32 -6.39 -1.84
CA THR A 146 -11.74 -6.54 -0.51
C THR A 146 -10.20 -6.56 -0.51
N MET A 147 -9.57 -5.85 -1.44
CA MET A 147 -8.11 -5.79 -1.51
C MET A 147 -7.55 -4.92 -0.38
N SER A 148 -6.46 -5.39 0.24
CA SER A 148 -5.79 -4.70 1.35
C SER A 148 -4.40 -4.18 0.99
N ASP A 149 -3.82 -4.66 -0.11
CA ASP A 149 -2.54 -4.23 -0.68
C ASP A 149 -2.76 -3.74 -2.12
N MET A 150 -2.24 -2.55 -2.44
CA MET A 150 -2.31 -1.98 -3.78
C MET A 150 -1.47 -2.77 -4.79
N LEU A 151 -0.38 -3.43 -4.36
CA LEU A 151 0.45 -4.22 -5.29
C LEU A 151 -0.30 -5.47 -5.76
N GLU A 152 -0.96 -6.15 -4.83
CA GLU A 152 -1.79 -7.32 -5.11
C GLU A 152 -2.99 -6.92 -5.99
N ALA A 153 -3.65 -5.80 -5.67
CA ALA A 153 -4.72 -5.24 -6.50
C ALA A 153 -4.22 -4.96 -7.92
N LYS A 154 -3.03 -4.36 -8.07
CA LYS A 154 -2.40 -4.10 -9.37
C LYS A 154 -2.11 -5.40 -10.13
N ALA A 155 -1.64 -6.45 -9.47
CA ALA A 155 -1.43 -7.76 -10.09
C ALA A 155 -2.76 -8.32 -10.64
N ALA A 156 -3.83 -8.27 -9.85
CA ALA A 156 -5.16 -8.71 -10.27
C ALA A 156 -5.73 -7.87 -11.44
N ILE A 157 -5.58 -6.54 -11.38
CA ILE A 157 -6.03 -5.62 -12.43
C ILE A 157 -5.31 -5.92 -13.74
N LEU A 158 -3.98 -6.03 -13.70
CA LEU A 158 -3.20 -6.34 -14.89
C LEU A 158 -3.54 -7.74 -15.44
N ALA A 159 -3.72 -8.74 -14.57
CA ALA A 159 -4.17 -10.07 -14.99
C ALA A 159 -5.50 -10.01 -15.75
N ALA A 160 -6.48 -9.24 -15.26
CA ALA A 160 -7.75 -9.04 -15.96
C ALA A 160 -7.59 -8.30 -17.29
N LYS A 161 -6.92 -7.14 -17.28
CA LYS A 161 -6.78 -6.27 -18.46
C LYS A 161 -5.92 -6.86 -19.57
N GLU A 162 -4.92 -7.67 -19.23
CA GLU A 162 -3.99 -8.26 -20.21
C GLU A 162 -4.53 -9.56 -20.84
N ASN A 163 -5.49 -10.24 -20.20
CA ASN A 163 -5.93 -11.58 -20.63
C ASN A 163 -7.43 -11.70 -20.96
N THR A 164 -8.23 -10.65 -20.72
CA THR A 164 -9.69 -10.69 -20.91
C THR A 164 -10.21 -9.37 -21.49
N ASN A 165 -11.43 -9.39 -22.04
CA ASN A 165 -12.15 -8.19 -22.48
C ASN A 165 -13.18 -7.71 -21.45
N MET A 166 -13.24 -8.35 -20.28
CA MET A 166 -14.14 -7.98 -19.20
C MET A 166 -13.87 -6.55 -18.72
N LYS A 167 -14.93 -5.91 -18.26
CA LYS A 167 -14.85 -4.64 -17.53
C LYS A 167 -14.25 -4.89 -16.15
N VAL A 168 -13.45 -3.96 -15.63
CA VAL A 168 -12.70 -4.18 -14.38
C VAL A 168 -13.12 -3.18 -13.32
N ILE A 169 -13.62 -3.71 -12.21
CA ILE A 169 -13.89 -2.96 -10.98
C ILE A 169 -12.87 -3.41 -9.93
N CYS A 170 -12.30 -2.47 -9.19
CA CYS A 170 -11.44 -2.79 -8.05
C CYS A 170 -11.96 -2.09 -6.79
N THR A 171 -12.19 -2.84 -5.72
CA THR A 171 -12.51 -2.27 -4.41
C THR A 171 -11.42 -2.60 -3.40
N MET A 172 -11.07 -1.58 -2.61
CA MET A 172 -10.17 -1.74 -1.48
C MET A 172 -10.98 -1.80 -0.19
N THR A 173 -10.39 -2.36 0.86
CA THR A 173 -10.97 -2.35 2.20
C THR A 173 -10.16 -1.44 3.13
N PHE A 174 -10.84 -0.64 3.95
CA PHE A 174 -10.23 0.32 4.86
C PHE A 174 -10.60 0.04 6.31
N GLN A 175 -9.64 0.17 7.20
CA GLN A 175 -9.81 0.08 8.65
C GLN A 175 -10.52 1.32 9.20
N GLU A 176 -10.81 1.33 10.50
CA GLU A 176 -11.55 2.43 11.15
C GLU A 176 -10.82 3.77 11.09
N ASP A 177 -9.49 3.76 10.97
CA ASP A 177 -8.64 4.95 10.80
C ASP A 177 -8.69 5.52 9.36
N GLY A 178 -9.39 4.83 8.45
CA GLY A 178 -9.53 5.20 7.05
C GLY A 178 -8.33 4.81 6.18
N ARG A 179 -7.50 3.86 6.61
CA ARG A 179 -6.37 3.34 5.82
C ARG A 179 -6.51 1.85 5.53
N THR A 180 -5.86 1.39 4.46
CA THR A 180 -5.73 -0.05 4.17
C THR A 180 -4.82 -0.73 5.19
N LEU A 181 -4.74 -2.06 5.18
CA LEU A 181 -3.79 -2.81 6.02
C LEU A 181 -2.34 -2.35 5.81
N MET A 182 -1.99 -1.98 4.58
CA MET A 182 -0.65 -1.53 4.18
C MET A 182 -0.43 -0.02 4.36
N GLY A 183 -1.37 0.69 4.98
CA GLY A 183 -1.25 2.10 5.37
C GLY A 183 -1.69 3.11 4.31
N SER A 184 -2.19 2.68 3.16
CA SER A 184 -2.63 3.58 2.08
C SER A 184 -3.96 4.24 2.44
N ASP A 185 -4.05 5.56 2.27
CA ASP A 185 -5.31 6.30 2.41
C ASP A 185 -6.16 6.24 1.11
N PRO A 186 -7.44 6.66 1.14
CA PRO A 186 -8.32 6.53 -0.02
C PRO A 186 -7.91 7.40 -1.22
N VAL A 187 -7.24 8.53 -0.98
CA VAL A 187 -6.71 9.39 -2.06
C VAL A 187 -5.55 8.68 -2.75
N THR A 188 -4.62 8.15 -1.96
CA THR A 188 -3.47 7.38 -2.45
C THR A 188 -3.91 6.17 -3.27
N VAL A 189 -4.90 5.41 -2.79
CA VAL A 189 -5.50 4.27 -3.53
C VAL A 189 -6.01 4.68 -4.90
N VAL A 190 -6.82 5.74 -4.97
CA VAL A 190 -7.42 6.17 -6.24
C VAL A 190 -6.37 6.67 -7.21
N VAL A 191 -5.41 7.48 -6.74
CA VAL A 191 -4.31 7.97 -7.58
C VAL A 191 -3.49 6.80 -8.12
N SER A 192 -3.17 5.78 -7.31
CA SER A 192 -2.36 4.63 -7.72
C SER A 192 -3.05 3.73 -8.75
N LEU A 193 -4.33 3.41 -8.54
CA LEU A 193 -4.97 2.29 -9.26
C LEU A 193 -5.84 2.72 -10.44
N GLN A 194 -6.47 3.89 -10.41
CA GLN A 194 -7.45 4.27 -11.46
C GLN A 194 -6.83 4.33 -12.86
N GLY A 195 -5.54 4.66 -12.95
CA GLY A 195 -4.81 4.78 -14.21
C GLY A 195 -4.53 3.44 -14.90
N LEU A 196 -4.72 2.31 -14.23
CA LEU A 196 -4.49 0.96 -14.76
C LEU A 196 -5.61 0.47 -15.70
N GLY A 197 -6.53 1.36 -16.09
CA GLY A 197 -7.63 1.05 -17.01
C GLY A 197 -8.86 0.45 -16.33
N LEU A 198 -9.07 0.79 -15.04
CA LEU A 198 -10.28 0.46 -14.29
C LEU A 198 -11.52 1.17 -14.89
N ASP A 199 -12.65 0.47 -14.90
CA ASP A 199 -13.96 1.02 -15.27
C ASP A 199 -14.70 1.58 -14.03
N ALA A 200 -14.42 1.07 -12.83
CA ALA A 200 -14.80 1.68 -11.56
C ALA A 200 -13.79 1.34 -10.46
N ILE A 201 -13.75 2.18 -9.42
CA ILE A 201 -12.95 1.96 -8.21
C ILE A 201 -13.79 2.20 -6.97
N GLY A 202 -13.51 1.55 -5.86
CA GLY A 202 -14.31 1.81 -4.67
C GLY A 202 -13.89 1.13 -3.41
N VAL A 203 -14.88 0.97 -2.54
CA VAL A 203 -14.72 0.41 -1.20
C VAL A 203 -15.83 -0.56 -0.89
N ASN A 204 -15.46 -1.68 -0.29
CA ASN A 204 -16.39 -2.63 0.28
C ASN A 204 -15.86 -3.13 1.64
N CYS A 205 -16.77 -3.72 2.43
CA CYS A 205 -16.45 -4.38 3.70
C CYS A 205 -15.80 -3.47 4.78
N SER A 206 -15.20 -4.11 5.79
CA SER A 206 -14.58 -3.62 7.03
C SER A 206 -15.42 -2.76 7.97
N THR A 207 -15.93 -1.63 7.49
CA THR A 207 -16.62 -0.67 8.36
C THR A 207 -18.11 -0.56 8.03
N GLY A 208 -18.87 -0.06 9.00
CA GLY A 208 -20.26 0.32 8.79
C GLY A 208 -20.42 1.46 7.78
N PRO A 209 -21.65 1.71 7.29
CA PRO A 209 -21.92 2.71 6.28
C PRO A 209 -21.55 4.14 6.73
N ASP A 210 -21.64 4.45 8.02
CA ASP A 210 -21.30 5.76 8.60
C ASP A 210 -19.84 6.17 8.38
N LYS A 211 -18.90 5.26 8.60
CA LYS A 211 -17.46 5.50 8.39
C LYS A 211 -17.12 5.50 6.89
N MET A 212 -17.74 4.59 6.13
CA MET A 212 -17.46 4.42 4.71
C MET A 212 -17.87 5.64 3.87
N VAL A 213 -18.90 6.42 4.26
CA VAL A 213 -19.26 7.68 3.58
C VAL A 213 -18.06 8.64 3.49
N LYS A 214 -17.24 8.73 4.55
CA LYS A 214 -16.04 9.58 4.57
C LYS A 214 -14.94 9.05 3.65
N VAL A 215 -14.83 7.73 3.50
CA VAL A 215 -13.91 7.10 2.55
C VAL A 215 -14.31 7.47 1.13
N VAL A 216 -15.59 7.29 0.79
CA VAL A 216 -16.15 7.65 -0.53
C VAL A 216 -15.94 9.13 -0.83
N GLU A 217 -16.19 10.02 0.14
CA GLU A 217 -15.94 11.46 -0.03
C GLU A 217 -14.48 11.77 -0.37
N LYS A 218 -13.52 11.13 0.31
CA LYS A 218 -12.08 11.29 0.00
C LYS A 218 -11.72 10.72 -1.39
N MET A 219 -12.26 9.56 -1.74
CA MET A 219 -12.03 8.97 -3.08
C MET A 219 -12.57 9.88 -4.18
N ALA A 220 -13.76 10.46 -3.98
CA ALA A 220 -14.41 11.33 -4.95
C ALA A 220 -13.66 12.64 -5.23
N GLN A 221 -12.79 13.09 -4.32
CA GLN A 221 -11.93 14.26 -4.55
C GLN A 221 -10.88 14.02 -5.64
N VAL A 222 -10.53 12.76 -5.90
CA VAL A 222 -9.47 12.39 -6.85
C VAL A 222 -9.89 11.42 -7.96
N ALA A 223 -11.07 10.83 -7.85
CA ALA A 223 -11.57 9.92 -8.87
C ALA A 223 -11.83 10.65 -10.19
N ARG A 224 -11.40 10.03 -11.29
CA ARG A 224 -11.79 10.37 -12.67
C ARG A 224 -12.74 9.33 -13.29
N ILE A 225 -13.02 8.26 -12.55
CA ILE A 225 -13.86 7.12 -12.94
C ILE A 225 -14.98 6.88 -11.90
N PRO A 226 -16.05 6.16 -12.28
CA PRO A 226 -17.11 5.73 -11.37
C PRO A 226 -16.64 5.20 -10.01
N ILE A 227 -17.37 5.54 -8.94
CA ILE A 227 -17.13 5.04 -7.58
C ILE A 227 -18.19 4.02 -7.18
N ILE A 228 -17.73 2.87 -6.65
CA ILE A 228 -18.57 1.83 -6.03
C ILE A 228 -18.46 1.84 -4.50
N ALA A 229 -19.59 1.61 -3.81
CA ALA A 229 -19.63 1.48 -2.36
C ALA A 229 -20.52 0.31 -1.92
N GLN A 230 -19.95 -0.65 -1.17
CA GLN A 230 -20.64 -1.85 -0.67
C GLN A 230 -20.36 -2.07 0.82
N PRO A 231 -21.03 -1.33 1.73
CA PRO A 231 -20.82 -1.44 3.17
C PRO A 231 -21.35 -2.74 3.77
N ASN A 232 -20.81 -3.11 4.93
CA ASN A 232 -21.39 -4.16 5.78
C ASN A 232 -22.66 -3.65 6.48
N ALA A 233 -23.54 -4.56 6.90
CA ALA A 233 -24.73 -4.24 7.70
C ALA A 233 -24.39 -3.91 9.18
N GLY A 234 -23.38 -3.07 9.39
CA GLY A 234 -22.78 -2.77 10.70
C GLY A 234 -21.56 -3.63 11.02
N MET A 235 -20.99 -3.42 12.21
CA MET A 235 -19.89 -4.24 12.69
C MET A 235 -20.41 -5.61 13.13
N PRO A 236 -19.67 -6.70 12.85
CA PRO A 236 -20.08 -8.03 13.30
C PRO A 236 -20.01 -8.11 14.83
N VAL A 237 -21.09 -8.59 15.45
CA VAL A 237 -21.18 -8.88 16.88
C VAL A 237 -21.55 -10.35 17.05
N ILE A 238 -20.93 -11.04 18.00
CA ILE A 238 -21.28 -12.43 18.27
C ILE A 238 -22.40 -12.47 19.29
N ARG A 239 -23.52 -13.10 18.93
CA ARG A 239 -24.62 -13.45 19.84
C ARG A 239 -24.88 -14.96 19.71
N ASP A 240 -24.86 -15.65 20.85
CA ASP A 240 -25.10 -17.10 20.92
C ASP A 240 -24.20 -17.95 19.98
N GLY A 241 -22.93 -17.56 19.84
CA GLY A 241 -21.96 -18.25 18.97
C GLY A 241 -22.18 -18.03 17.47
N LYS A 242 -23.11 -17.15 17.08
CA LYS A 242 -23.37 -16.75 15.69
C LYS A 242 -22.92 -15.31 15.46
N THR A 243 -22.43 -15.04 14.25
CA THR A 243 -22.11 -13.69 13.82
C THR A 243 -23.39 -12.98 13.42
N VAL A 244 -23.71 -11.89 14.11
CA VAL A 244 -24.89 -11.06 13.87
C VAL A 244 -24.44 -9.66 13.48
N TYR A 245 -25.14 -9.09 12.51
CA TYR A 245 -24.94 -7.72 12.06
C TYR A 245 -26.09 -6.87 12.60
N ASP A 246 -25.77 -5.87 13.40
CA ASP A 246 -26.77 -5.16 14.21
C ASP A 246 -27.54 -4.06 13.46
N LEU A 247 -27.04 -3.63 12.29
CA LEU A 247 -27.66 -2.53 11.57
C LEU A 247 -28.92 -3.01 10.83
N LYS A 248 -30.05 -2.41 11.16
CA LYS A 248 -31.34 -2.78 10.56
C LYS A 248 -31.41 -2.35 9.08
N PRO A 249 -32.20 -3.05 8.25
CA PRO A 249 -32.35 -2.74 6.83
C PRO A 249 -32.71 -1.28 6.52
N GLU A 250 -33.65 -0.70 7.28
CA GLU A 250 -34.12 0.67 7.09
C GLU A 250 -33.03 1.70 7.43
N GLU A 251 -32.27 1.43 8.48
CA GLU A 251 -31.14 2.28 8.89
C GLU A 251 -30.00 2.18 7.88
N PHE A 252 -29.66 0.97 7.43
CA PHE A 252 -28.67 0.73 6.38
C PHE A 252 -29.01 1.49 5.09
N ALA A 253 -30.25 1.38 4.61
CA ALA A 253 -30.69 2.06 3.38
C ALA A 253 -30.67 3.60 3.50
N SER A 254 -30.81 4.15 4.72
CA SER A 254 -30.81 5.59 4.94
C SER A 254 -29.47 6.29 4.65
N PHE A 255 -28.36 5.54 4.60
CA PHE A 255 -27.03 6.07 4.27
C PHE A 255 -26.78 6.21 2.75
N PHE A 256 -27.52 5.48 1.90
CA PHE A 256 -27.25 5.42 0.46
C PHE A 256 -27.44 6.75 -0.28
N PRO A 257 -28.42 7.61 0.07
CA PRO A 257 -28.46 8.96 -0.46
C PRO A 257 -27.17 9.76 -0.19
N GLN A 258 -26.55 9.58 0.98
CA GLN A 258 -25.30 10.25 1.31
C GLN A 258 -24.13 9.71 0.50
N PHE A 259 -24.03 8.39 0.29
CA PHE A 259 -23.03 7.81 -0.60
C PHE A 259 -23.10 8.41 -2.00
N VAL A 260 -24.30 8.54 -2.55
CA VAL A 260 -24.52 9.12 -3.88
C VAL A 260 -24.17 10.61 -3.91
N GLU A 261 -24.56 11.35 -2.88
CA GLU A 261 -24.20 12.77 -2.72
C GLU A 261 -22.68 12.96 -2.66
N LYS A 262 -21.97 12.05 -1.99
CA LYS A 262 -20.50 12.08 -1.86
C LYS A 262 -19.75 11.57 -3.08
N GLY A 263 -20.41 10.95 -4.04
CA GLY A 263 -19.83 10.62 -5.34
C GLY A 263 -19.93 9.16 -5.77
N ALA A 264 -20.53 8.27 -4.97
CA ALA A 264 -20.81 6.91 -5.41
C ALA A 264 -21.89 6.90 -6.50
N CYS A 265 -21.66 6.13 -7.56
CA CYS A 265 -22.64 5.91 -8.63
C CYS A 265 -23.01 4.43 -8.78
N ILE A 266 -22.24 3.54 -8.17
CA ILE A 266 -22.54 2.13 -8.02
C ILE A 266 -22.65 1.84 -6.53
N VAL A 267 -23.69 1.13 -6.11
CA VAL A 267 -23.93 0.83 -4.71
C VAL A 267 -24.40 -0.61 -4.53
N GLY A 268 -24.12 -1.22 -3.38
CA GLY A 268 -24.59 -2.57 -3.07
C GLY A 268 -24.41 -2.89 -1.58
N GLY A 269 -24.40 -4.18 -1.24
CA GLY A 269 -24.16 -4.64 0.12
C GLY A 269 -23.00 -5.64 0.20
N CYS A 270 -22.30 -5.67 1.34
CA CYS A 270 -21.34 -6.72 1.65
C CYS A 270 -21.86 -7.56 2.83
N CYS A 271 -21.02 -7.96 3.77
CA CYS A 271 -21.36 -8.89 4.84
C CYS A 271 -22.58 -8.44 5.67
N GLY A 272 -23.47 -9.40 5.96
CA GLY A 272 -24.70 -9.17 6.74
C GLY A 272 -25.89 -8.63 5.94
N THR A 273 -25.72 -8.34 4.65
CA THR A 273 -26.82 -7.84 3.80
C THR A 273 -27.60 -8.98 3.14
N THR A 274 -28.92 -8.88 3.14
CA THR A 274 -29.84 -9.85 2.52
C THR A 274 -30.59 -9.21 1.35
N PRO A 275 -31.35 -9.98 0.54
CA PRO A 275 -32.19 -9.41 -0.51
C PRO A 275 -33.14 -8.31 0.00
N TYR A 276 -33.61 -8.38 1.25
CA TYR A 276 -34.44 -7.33 1.81
C TYR A 276 -33.69 -6.00 1.99
N TYR A 277 -32.40 -6.02 2.34
CA TYR A 277 -31.56 -4.81 2.39
C TYR A 277 -31.44 -4.19 1.00
N ILE A 278 -31.14 -5.00 -0.02
CA ILE A 278 -30.95 -4.52 -1.40
C ILE A 278 -32.25 -3.91 -1.96
N LYS A 279 -33.40 -4.47 -1.62
CA LYS A 279 -34.71 -3.88 -1.96
C LYS A 279 -34.89 -2.47 -1.40
N LEU A 280 -34.51 -2.25 -0.15
CA LEU A 280 -34.60 -0.92 0.47
C LEU A 280 -33.54 0.04 -0.08
N VAL A 281 -32.33 -0.45 -0.37
CA VAL A 281 -31.28 0.33 -1.06
C VAL A 281 -31.77 0.80 -2.43
N LYS A 282 -32.32 -0.11 -3.25
CA LYS A 282 -32.85 0.22 -4.58
C LYS A 282 -33.91 1.31 -4.50
N LYS A 283 -34.83 1.21 -3.55
CA LYS A 283 -35.85 2.23 -3.29
C LYS A 283 -35.24 3.57 -2.85
N ALA A 284 -34.21 3.55 -2.01
CA ALA A 284 -33.57 4.76 -1.50
C ALA A 284 -32.82 5.55 -2.59
N VAL A 285 -32.31 4.87 -3.62
CA VAL A 285 -31.50 5.50 -4.68
C VAL A 285 -32.21 5.68 -6.03
N GLU A 286 -33.44 5.18 -6.18
CA GLU A 286 -34.17 5.08 -7.46
C GLU A 286 -34.24 6.40 -8.26
N ASN A 287 -34.39 7.53 -7.56
CA ASN A 287 -34.55 8.86 -8.16
C ASN A 287 -33.31 9.76 -7.97
N LEU A 288 -32.18 9.19 -7.54
CA LEU A 288 -30.95 9.94 -7.33
C LEU A 288 -30.10 9.96 -8.60
N LYS A 289 -29.52 11.13 -8.89
CA LYS A 289 -28.53 11.30 -9.95
C LYS A 289 -27.13 11.40 -9.32
N PRO A 290 -26.20 10.50 -9.65
CA PRO A 290 -24.83 10.59 -9.15
C PRO A 290 -24.09 11.80 -9.73
N LYS A 291 -23.08 12.28 -8.99
CA LYS A 291 -22.17 13.32 -9.47
C LYS A 291 -21.17 12.73 -10.46
N LYS A 292 -20.94 13.41 -11.58
CA LYS A 292 -19.91 13.02 -12.54
C LYS A 292 -18.52 13.31 -11.95
N PRO A 293 -17.56 12.37 -12.01
CA PRO A 293 -16.18 12.66 -11.67
C PRO A 293 -15.59 13.68 -12.68
N GLU A 294 -15.17 14.85 -12.21
CA GLU A 294 -14.62 15.93 -13.08
C GLU A 294 -13.24 16.43 -12.63
N ASN A 295 -12.53 15.67 -11.79
CA ASN A 295 -11.30 16.14 -11.18
C ASN A 295 -10.12 16.19 -12.16
N LYS A 296 -9.45 17.35 -12.24
CA LYS A 296 -8.29 17.60 -13.12
C LYS A 296 -7.11 18.08 -12.28
N PHE A 297 -6.14 17.20 -12.06
CA PHE A 297 -4.89 17.49 -11.35
C PHE A 297 -3.82 16.51 -11.79
N THR A 298 -2.55 16.88 -11.68
CA THR A 298 -1.44 15.93 -11.76
C THR A 298 -1.16 15.41 -10.36
N ALA A 299 -1.20 14.10 -10.18
CA ALA A 299 -0.85 13.47 -8.91
C ALA A 299 -0.02 12.22 -9.13
N LEU A 300 0.89 12.00 -8.19
CA LEU A 300 1.77 10.86 -8.06
C LEU A 300 1.53 10.21 -6.71
N SER A 301 1.90 8.95 -6.58
CA SER A 301 1.81 8.26 -5.30
C SER A 301 2.97 7.31 -5.08
N SER A 302 3.30 7.10 -3.82
CA SER A 302 4.00 5.92 -3.32
C SER A 302 2.97 4.94 -2.75
N ASN A 303 3.41 3.98 -1.93
CA ASN A 303 2.50 3.12 -1.19
C ASN A 303 1.59 3.90 -0.20
N THR A 304 2.07 4.98 0.40
CA THR A 304 1.40 5.64 1.54
C THR A 304 1.24 7.15 1.41
N ARG A 305 1.81 7.76 0.37
CA ARG A 305 1.82 9.22 0.18
C ARG A 305 1.40 9.60 -1.23
N THR A 306 0.57 10.63 -1.34
CA THR A 306 0.21 11.29 -2.59
C THR A 306 0.92 12.65 -2.70
N VAL A 307 1.43 12.99 -3.88
CA VAL A 307 2.03 14.29 -4.20
C VAL A 307 1.31 14.89 -5.40
N PHE A 308 0.73 16.08 -5.22
CA PHE A 308 0.06 16.84 -6.28
C PHE A 308 1.00 17.88 -6.91
N ILE A 309 1.01 17.96 -8.24
CA ILE A 309 1.79 18.93 -9.02
C ILE A 309 0.81 19.87 -9.74
N GLY A 310 1.04 21.18 -9.61
CA GLY A 310 0.13 22.18 -10.18
C GLY A 310 0.54 23.61 -9.85
N LYS A 311 -0.15 24.58 -10.44
CA LYS A 311 0.10 26.01 -10.22
C LYS A 311 -0.35 26.46 -8.83
N GLU A 312 -1.37 25.81 -8.30
CA GLU A 312 -1.99 25.98 -6.99
C GLU A 312 -1.17 25.38 -5.85
N TYR A 313 -0.17 24.56 -6.17
CA TYR A 313 0.73 23.93 -5.20
C TYR A 313 2.10 24.62 -5.18
N PRO A 314 2.84 24.52 -4.05
CA PRO A 314 4.26 24.82 -4.03
C PRO A 314 5.02 24.03 -5.10
N LEU A 315 6.13 24.61 -5.58
CA LEU A 315 7.03 23.96 -6.52
C LEU A 315 7.58 22.67 -5.90
N ARG A 316 7.39 21.55 -6.60
CA ARG A 316 7.79 20.23 -6.10
C ARG A 316 9.27 19.95 -6.35
N VAL A 317 9.90 19.34 -5.35
CA VAL A 317 11.33 18.98 -5.39
C VAL A 317 11.48 17.51 -5.77
N ILE A 318 12.11 17.28 -6.92
CA ILE A 318 12.49 15.95 -7.41
C ILE A 318 13.99 15.76 -7.12
N GLY A 319 14.33 14.79 -6.26
CA GLY A 319 15.71 14.55 -5.87
C GLY A 319 16.53 13.86 -6.95
N GLU A 320 17.59 14.50 -7.45
CA GLU A 320 18.41 14.05 -8.59
C GLU A 320 19.54 13.06 -8.26
N ARG A 321 19.72 12.70 -6.98
CA ARG A 321 21.00 12.15 -6.54
C ARG A 321 21.16 10.65 -6.77
N ILE A 322 20.10 9.90 -7.00
CA ILE A 322 20.16 8.48 -7.42
C ILE A 322 20.40 8.46 -8.93
N ASN A 323 21.59 8.90 -9.31
CA ASN A 323 22.05 8.95 -10.69
C ASN A 323 23.58 8.71 -10.68
N PRO A 324 24.06 7.58 -11.22
CA PRO A 324 25.47 7.19 -11.14
C PRO A 324 26.37 7.98 -12.10
N THR A 325 25.82 8.80 -13.00
CA THR A 325 26.60 9.60 -13.95
C THR A 325 27.58 10.51 -13.21
N GLY A 326 28.88 10.33 -13.47
CA GLY A 326 29.96 11.07 -12.81
C GLY A 326 30.22 10.72 -11.34
N LYS A 327 29.54 9.71 -10.77
CA LYS A 327 29.65 9.33 -9.35
C LYS A 327 30.27 7.94 -9.16
N LYS A 328 31.61 7.87 -9.21
CA LYS A 328 32.40 6.61 -9.14
C LYS A 328 31.95 5.60 -8.07
N LYS A 329 31.61 6.07 -6.85
CA LYS A 329 31.17 5.19 -5.75
C LYS A 329 29.82 4.52 -6.05
N LEU A 330 28.83 5.31 -6.51
CA LEU A 330 27.51 4.79 -6.85
C LEU A 330 27.58 3.90 -8.10
N SER A 331 28.35 4.31 -9.12
CA SER A 331 28.56 3.48 -10.31
C SER A 331 29.17 2.12 -9.96
N GLY A 332 30.19 2.10 -9.09
CA GLY A 332 30.85 0.87 -8.64
C GLY A 332 29.90 -0.06 -7.89
N ALA A 333 29.10 0.48 -6.97
CA ALA A 333 28.13 -0.31 -6.20
C ALA A 333 27.04 -0.93 -7.10
N LEU A 334 26.45 -0.13 -8.00
CA LEU A 334 25.42 -0.63 -8.92
C LEU A 334 25.98 -1.72 -9.87
N LEU A 335 27.21 -1.55 -10.38
CA LEU A 335 27.87 -2.57 -11.21
C LEU A 335 28.15 -3.88 -10.44
N SER A 336 28.39 -3.82 -9.13
CA SER A 336 28.51 -5.02 -8.27
C SER A 336 27.16 -5.56 -7.78
N GLY A 337 26.04 -4.97 -8.20
CA GLY A 337 24.69 -5.35 -7.79
C GLY A 337 24.29 -4.89 -6.38
N ASP A 338 25.10 -4.04 -5.76
CA ASP A 338 24.85 -3.42 -4.45
C ASP A 338 23.98 -2.16 -4.61
N VAL A 339 22.76 -2.27 -4.12
CA VAL A 339 21.73 -1.22 -4.18
C VAL A 339 21.68 -0.37 -2.92
N ASN A 340 22.46 -0.71 -1.87
CA ASN A 340 22.40 -0.03 -0.58
C ASN A 340 22.70 1.47 -0.71
N LEU A 341 23.71 1.85 -1.51
CA LEU A 341 24.03 3.25 -1.73
C LEU A 341 22.88 4.05 -2.37
N ALA A 342 22.06 3.42 -3.23
CA ALA A 342 20.88 4.08 -3.79
C ALA A 342 19.81 4.31 -2.72
N VAL A 343 19.58 3.31 -1.86
CA VAL A 343 18.65 3.41 -0.71
C VAL A 343 19.10 4.48 0.28
N GLU A 344 20.41 4.56 0.58
CA GLU A 344 20.95 5.59 1.45
C GLU A 344 20.76 7.00 0.89
N GLU A 345 20.99 7.17 -0.41
CA GLU A 345 20.77 8.46 -1.06
C GLU A 345 19.26 8.81 -1.11
N ALA A 346 18.38 7.82 -1.27
CA ALA A 346 16.92 8.02 -1.18
C ALA A 346 16.50 8.59 0.18
N LEU A 347 16.88 7.90 1.27
CA LEU A 347 16.61 8.32 2.65
C LEU A 347 17.17 9.71 2.95
N LYS A 348 18.40 9.98 2.50
CA LYS A 348 19.05 11.28 2.67
C LYS A 348 18.29 12.38 1.95
N GLN A 349 17.90 12.15 0.70
CA GLN A 349 17.15 13.13 -0.08
C GLN A 349 15.78 13.43 0.52
N GLN A 350 15.07 12.41 1.01
CA GLN A 350 13.81 12.60 1.77
C GLN A 350 14.03 13.51 2.99
N LYS A 351 15.07 13.25 3.79
CA LYS A 351 15.43 14.09 4.95
C LYS A 351 15.75 15.54 4.56
N CYS A 352 16.36 15.74 3.39
CA CYS A 352 16.65 17.07 2.85
C CYS A 352 15.43 17.79 2.24
N GLY A 353 14.27 17.13 2.15
CA GLY A 353 13.02 17.73 1.67
C GLY A 353 12.67 17.41 0.21
N ALA A 354 13.22 16.34 -0.37
CA ALA A 354 12.67 15.79 -1.61
C ALA A 354 11.22 15.31 -1.38
N GLU A 355 10.38 15.51 -2.38
CA GLU A 355 9.00 15.03 -2.39
C GLU A 355 8.80 13.91 -3.43
N ILE A 356 9.69 13.83 -4.40
CA ILE A 356 9.76 12.82 -5.47
C ILE A 356 11.23 12.44 -5.62
N LEU A 357 11.54 11.21 -6.00
CA LEU A 357 12.93 10.78 -6.26
C LEU A 357 13.12 10.39 -7.71
N ASP A 358 14.08 11.01 -8.38
CA ASP A 358 14.57 10.58 -9.68
C ASP A 358 15.51 9.39 -9.49
N VAL A 359 15.24 8.30 -10.21
CA VAL A 359 15.95 7.02 -10.12
C VAL A 359 16.50 6.67 -11.49
N ASN A 360 17.80 6.89 -11.66
CA ASN A 360 18.56 6.55 -12.85
C ASN A 360 19.64 5.51 -12.46
N VAL A 361 19.75 4.43 -13.24
CA VAL A 361 20.78 3.39 -13.04
C VAL A 361 21.81 3.33 -14.16
N GLY A 362 21.74 4.25 -15.12
CA GLY A 362 22.51 4.24 -16.37
C GLY A 362 24.02 4.39 -16.13
N VAL A 363 24.74 3.29 -16.32
CA VAL A 363 26.21 3.23 -16.31
C VAL A 363 26.65 2.33 -17.46
N PRO A 364 27.74 2.65 -18.19
CA PRO A 364 28.28 1.74 -19.18
C PRO A 364 28.52 0.34 -18.59
N GLY A 365 27.95 -0.70 -19.23
CA GLY A 365 28.08 -2.10 -18.83
C GLY A 365 27.05 -2.61 -17.83
N ILE A 366 26.05 -1.81 -17.45
CA ILE A 366 24.97 -2.26 -16.57
C ILE A 366 23.80 -2.86 -17.35
N GLU A 367 23.23 -3.95 -16.85
CA GLU A 367 21.97 -4.50 -17.35
C GLU A 367 20.79 -3.73 -16.74
N GLU A 368 20.38 -2.63 -17.38
CA GLU A 368 19.30 -1.76 -16.86
C GLU A 368 17.98 -2.52 -16.66
N GLU A 369 17.70 -3.51 -17.51
CA GLU A 369 16.48 -4.33 -17.42
C GLU A 369 16.37 -5.13 -16.11
N GLU A 370 17.48 -5.39 -15.44
CA GLU A 370 17.53 -6.08 -14.15
C GLU A 370 17.75 -5.08 -13.01
N MET A 371 18.61 -4.08 -13.21
CA MET A 371 19.00 -3.17 -12.16
C MET A 371 17.93 -2.13 -11.81
N LEU A 372 17.25 -1.56 -12.81
CA LEU A 372 16.24 -0.52 -12.57
C LEU A 372 15.07 -1.03 -11.72
N PRO A 373 14.45 -2.20 -12.03
CA PRO A 373 13.41 -2.76 -11.17
C PRO A 373 13.91 -3.05 -9.76
N LYS A 374 15.12 -3.59 -9.61
CA LYS A 374 15.73 -3.90 -8.32
C LYS A 374 15.94 -2.65 -7.46
N VAL A 375 16.53 -1.60 -8.04
CA VAL A 375 16.75 -0.32 -7.33
C VAL A 375 15.42 0.34 -6.99
N ALA A 376 14.47 0.36 -7.93
CA ALA A 376 13.16 0.97 -7.70
C ALA A 376 12.39 0.28 -6.55
N PHE A 377 12.41 -1.06 -6.51
CA PHE A 377 11.80 -1.86 -5.45
C PHE A 377 12.43 -1.58 -4.07
N GLU A 378 13.76 -1.60 -3.98
CA GLU A 378 14.47 -1.38 -2.70
C GLU A 378 14.36 0.06 -2.22
N VAL A 379 14.34 1.04 -3.15
CA VAL A 379 14.08 2.44 -2.81
C VAL A 379 12.64 2.60 -2.30
N GLU A 380 11.62 2.10 -3.02
CA GLU A 380 10.21 2.19 -2.58
C GLU A 380 9.97 1.51 -1.22
N LYS A 381 10.71 0.43 -0.90
CA LYS A 381 10.68 -0.20 0.43
C LYS A 381 11.12 0.76 1.54
N ALA A 382 12.11 1.61 1.28
CA ALA A 382 12.77 2.42 2.30
C ALA A 382 12.18 3.83 2.50
N VAL A 383 11.51 4.38 1.50
CA VAL A 383 10.98 5.76 1.54
C VAL A 383 9.50 5.81 1.20
N ASP A 384 8.82 6.86 1.66
CA ASP A 384 7.40 7.08 1.34
C ASP A 384 7.20 8.00 0.13
N LEU A 385 8.24 8.27 -0.67
CA LEU A 385 8.21 9.19 -1.80
C LEU A 385 7.83 8.49 -3.11
N PRO A 386 6.99 9.10 -3.96
CA PRO A 386 6.82 8.66 -5.34
C PRO A 386 8.15 8.67 -6.11
N LEU A 387 8.27 7.76 -7.08
CA LEU A 387 9.47 7.64 -7.91
C LEU A 387 9.26 8.24 -9.31
N GLN A 388 10.33 8.79 -9.85
CA GLN A 388 10.50 9.13 -11.25
C GLN A 388 11.53 8.15 -11.84
N LEU A 389 11.08 7.26 -12.72
CA LEU A 389 11.93 6.27 -13.39
C LEU A 389 12.65 6.95 -14.55
N ASP A 390 13.96 7.13 -14.43
CA ASP A 390 14.80 7.80 -15.42
C ASP A 390 15.66 6.80 -16.19
N SER A 391 15.22 6.47 -17.42
CA SER A 391 15.93 5.56 -18.31
C SER A 391 15.49 5.77 -19.77
N THR A 392 16.39 5.46 -20.71
CA THR A 392 16.04 5.34 -22.13
C THR A 392 15.69 3.91 -22.53
N ASN A 393 15.86 2.93 -21.64
CA ASN A 393 15.52 1.54 -21.88
C ASN A 393 14.05 1.28 -21.52
N VAL A 394 13.24 1.19 -22.57
CA VAL A 394 11.78 0.99 -22.51
C VAL A 394 11.41 -0.31 -21.76
N LYS A 395 12.17 -1.38 -21.93
CA LYS A 395 11.94 -2.67 -21.24
C LYS A 395 12.27 -2.57 -19.75
N ALA A 396 13.34 -1.84 -19.39
CA ALA A 396 13.68 -1.60 -18.00
C ALA A 396 12.59 -0.79 -17.29
N ILE A 397 12.06 0.24 -17.96
CA ILE A 397 10.91 1.02 -17.46
C ILE A 397 9.71 0.12 -17.25
N GLU A 398 9.33 -0.70 -18.24
CA GLU A 398 8.15 -1.58 -18.14
C GLU A 398 8.28 -2.60 -16.99
N LYS A 399 9.46 -3.22 -16.83
CA LYS A 399 9.71 -4.15 -15.72
C LYS A 399 9.63 -3.44 -14.36
N ALA A 400 10.20 -2.24 -14.25
CA ALA A 400 10.21 -1.49 -12.99
C ALA A 400 8.81 -0.99 -12.61
N ILE A 401 8.09 -0.36 -13.55
CA ILE A 401 6.75 0.17 -13.27
C ILE A 401 5.75 -0.93 -12.93
N ARG A 402 5.91 -2.15 -13.48
CA ARG A 402 5.00 -3.27 -13.21
C ARG A 402 4.95 -3.65 -11.72
N ILE A 403 6.07 -3.53 -11.01
CA ILE A 403 6.21 -3.96 -9.60
C ILE A 403 6.12 -2.83 -8.56
N LEU A 404 5.98 -1.57 -9.00
CA LEU A 404 5.77 -0.44 -8.08
C LEU A 404 4.33 -0.38 -7.55
N ARG A 405 4.17 -0.02 -6.27
CA ARG A 405 2.87 0.11 -5.59
C ARG A 405 2.16 1.40 -5.95
N GLY A 406 2.92 2.47 -6.04
CA GLY A 406 2.40 3.80 -6.33
C GLY A 406 2.33 4.12 -7.82
N ARG A 407 1.95 5.36 -8.11
CA ARG A 407 1.93 5.97 -9.44
C ARG A 407 3.20 6.79 -9.69
N PRO A 408 4.13 6.32 -10.55
CA PRO A 408 5.38 7.02 -10.81
C PRO A 408 5.28 8.03 -11.97
N ILE A 409 6.38 8.76 -12.18
CA ILE A 409 6.68 9.48 -13.42
C ILE A 409 7.60 8.59 -14.29
N ILE A 410 7.36 8.54 -15.59
CA ILE A 410 8.33 8.04 -16.59
C ILE A 410 9.12 9.22 -17.14
N ASN A 411 10.43 9.24 -16.90
CA ASN A 411 11.40 10.19 -17.42
C ASN A 411 12.29 9.44 -18.45
N SER A 412 12.09 9.60 -19.75
CA SER A 412 11.18 10.53 -20.42
C SER A 412 10.78 10.04 -21.81
N VAL A 413 9.90 10.79 -22.45
CA VAL A 413 9.64 10.75 -23.89
C VAL A 413 10.17 12.03 -24.54
N ASN A 414 10.51 11.99 -25.82
CA ASN A 414 10.84 13.19 -26.60
C ASN A 414 9.93 13.33 -27.83
N ALA A 415 10.08 14.41 -28.61
CA ALA A 415 9.20 14.70 -29.74
C ALA A 415 9.50 13.87 -31.00
N LYS A 416 10.45 12.92 -30.96
CA LYS A 416 10.71 11.99 -32.07
C LYS A 416 9.64 10.90 -32.10
N GLU A 417 9.23 10.48 -33.29
CA GLU A 417 8.12 9.54 -33.48
C GLU A 417 8.39 8.16 -32.85
N GLU A 418 9.64 7.68 -32.91
CA GLU A 418 10.05 6.40 -32.31
C GLU A 418 9.88 6.42 -30.79
N SER A 419 10.39 7.47 -30.13
CA SER A 419 10.27 7.64 -28.67
C SER A 419 8.81 7.69 -28.23
N LEU A 420 7.96 8.45 -28.94
CA LEU A 420 6.53 8.53 -28.64
C LEU A 420 5.83 7.18 -28.78
N LYS A 421 6.13 6.42 -29.84
CA LYS A 421 5.52 5.11 -30.10
C LYS A 421 5.91 4.03 -29.10
N GLU A 422 7.13 4.10 -28.56
CA GLU A 422 7.62 3.11 -27.61
C GLU A 422 7.18 3.41 -26.16
N VAL A 423 7.21 4.69 -25.75
CA VAL A 423 6.99 5.07 -24.34
C VAL A 423 5.51 5.30 -24.01
N LEU A 424 4.74 5.96 -24.88
CA LEU A 424 3.34 6.32 -24.57
C LEU A 424 2.41 5.11 -24.35
N PRO A 425 2.56 3.96 -25.04
CA PRO A 425 1.78 2.76 -24.71
C PRO A 425 1.98 2.29 -23.27
N ILE A 426 3.21 2.35 -22.74
CA ILE A 426 3.53 1.97 -21.37
C ILE A 426 2.92 2.98 -20.39
N VAL A 427 3.06 4.28 -20.67
CA VAL A 427 2.44 5.34 -19.88
C VAL A 427 0.94 5.11 -19.76
N LYS A 428 0.27 4.81 -20.88
CA LYS A 428 -1.18 4.53 -20.90
C LYS A 428 -1.54 3.25 -20.16
N LYS A 429 -0.78 2.17 -20.35
CA LYS A 429 -1.03 0.85 -19.75
C LYS A 429 -0.96 0.89 -18.23
N TYR A 430 0.07 1.55 -17.68
CA TYR A 430 0.30 1.61 -16.24
C TYR A 430 -0.24 2.89 -15.59
N GLY A 431 -0.85 3.79 -16.37
CA GLY A 431 -1.43 5.03 -15.88
C GLY A 431 -0.42 6.03 -15.29
N ALA A 432 0.86 5.95 -15.66
CA ALA A 432 1.89 6.84 -15.14
C ALA A 432 1.75 8.29 -15.63
N CYS A 433 2.42 9.22 -14.95
CA CYS A 433 2.72 10.51 -15.56
C CYS A 433 3.96 10.39 -16.45
N VAL A 434 4.12 11.27 -17.43
CA VAL A 434 5.28 11.25 -18.34
C VAL A 434 5.92 12.63 -18.46
N VAL A 435 7.26 12.65 -18.42
CA VAL A 435 8.04 13.84 -18.76
C VAL A 435 8.30 13.86 -20.27
N GLY A 436 7.84 14.90 -20.95
CA GLY A 436 8.09 15.18 -22.35
C GLY A 436 9.23 16.18 -22.52
N LEU A 437 10.40 15.72 -22.94
CA LEU A 437 11.52 16.58 -23.30
C LEU A 437 11.26 17.24 -24.65
N THR A 438 11.39 18.57 -24.74
CA THR A 438 11.19 19.31 -25.99
C THR A 438 12.35 19.17 -26.99
N VAL A 439 12.82 17.94 -27.20
CA VAL A 439 13.86 17.55 -28.16
C VAL A 439 13.20 16.89 -29.36
N GLY A 440 13.44 17.43 -30.56
CA GLY A 440 12.86 16.92 -31.80
C GLY A 440 13.87 16.16 -32.67
N ASP A 441 13.48 15.91 -33.93
CA ASP A 441 14.31 15.23 -34.92
C ASP A 441 15.60 16.02 -35.25
N LYS A 442 15.55 17.35 -35.10
CA LYS A 442 16.70 18.25 -35.30
C LYS A 442 17.69 18.28 -34.12
N GLY A 443 17.41 17.53 -33.05
CA GLY A 443 18.21 17.52 -31.82
C GLY A 443 17.76 18.58 -30.82
N LEU A 444 18.74 19.21 -30.14
CA LEU A 444 18.46 20.21 -29.11
C LEU A 444 17.77 21.45 -29.72
N PRO A 445 16.72 21.98 -29.07
CA PRO A 445 15.96 23.09 -29.61
C PRO A 445 16.75 24.40 -29.54
N LYS A 446 16.69 25.20 -30.60
CA LYS A 446 17.45 26.45 -30.72
C LYS A 446 16.81 27.60 -29.94
N ASP A 447 15.49 27.73 -30.02
CA ASP A 447 14.75 28.86 -29.46
C ASP A 447 13.47 28.40 -28.73
N ARG A 448 12.70 29.34 -28.18
CA ARG A 448 11.43 29.04 -27.52
C ARG A 448 10.37 28.50 -28.47
N HIS A 449 10.38 28.88 -29.74
CA HIS A 449 9.34 28.47 -30.70
C HIS A 449 9.46 26.97 -30.99
N GLU A 450 10.67 26.48 -31.21
CA GLU A 450 10.94 25.05 -31.40
C GLU A 450 10.59 24.23 -30.15
N ARG A 451 10.88 24.75 -28.94
CA ARG A 451 10.48 24.11 -27.67
C ARG A 451 8.97 23.94 -27.57
N VAL A 452 8.22 25.01 -27.84
CA VAL A 452 6.75 25.00 -27.77
C VAL A 452 6.14 24.11 -28.85
N GLU A 453 6.70 24.09 -30.07
CA GLU A 453 6.23 23.19 -31.14
C GLU A 453 6.42 21.72 -30.76
N ASN A 454 7.60 21.36 -30.22
CA ASN A 454 7.87 20.02 -29.72
C ASN A 454 6.92 19.65 -28.57
N ALA A 455 6.65 20.57 -27.64
CA ALA A 455 5.70 20.35 -26.55
C ALA A 455 4.28 20.08 -27.07
N ARG A 456 3.80 20.84 -28.06
CA ARG A 456 2.49 20.61 -28.71
C ARG A 456 2.42 19.23 -29.37
N LYS A 457 3.50 18.83 -30.05
CA LYS A 457 3.58 17.50 -30.69
C LYS A 457 3.46 16.38 -29.67
N ILE A 458 4.20 16.47 -28.56
CA ILE A 458 4.17 15.48 -27.48
C ILE A 458 2.78 15.39 -26.87
N LEU A 459 2.18 16.53 -26.48
CA LEU A 459 0.86 16.57 -25.87
C LEU A 459 -0.21 15.98 -26.79
N LYS A 460 -0.24 16.41 -28.06
CA LYS A 460 -1.20 15.88 -29.04
C LYS A 460 -1.07 14.36 -29.17
N LYS A 461 0.16 13.85 -29.23
CA LYS A 461 0.39 12.41 -29.36
C LYS A 461 -0.05 11.67 -28.10
N ALA A 462 0.21 12.20 -26.91
CA ALA A 462 -0.27 11.63 -25.66
C ALA A 462 -1.82 11.54 -25.64
N GLU A 463 -2.52 12.59 -26.08
CA GLU A 463 -3.98 12.59 -26.21
C GLU A 463 -4.49 11.55 -27.21
N GLU A 464 -3.79 11.33 -28.34
CA GLU A 464 -4.12 10.26 -29.30
C GLU A 464 -4.04 8.84 -28.67
N TYR A 465 -3.14 8.63 -27.69
CA TYR A 465 -3.07 7.39 -26.91
C TYR A 465 -4.05 7.36 -25.72
N GLY A 466 -4.88 8.39 -25.56
CA GLY A 466 -5.83 8.51 -24.45
C GLY A 466 -5.18 8.83 -23.10
N ILE A 467 -4.00 9.46 -23.12
CA ILE A 467 -3.33 10.00 -21.93
C ILE A 467 -3.83 11.45 -21.77
N PRO A 468 -4.45 11.80 -20.64
CA PRO A 468 -4.96 13.14 -20.43
C PRO A 468 -3.80 14.13 -20.21
N LYS A 469 -4.00 15.39 -20.57
CA LYS A 469 -2.97 16.43 -20.43
C LYS A 469 -2.46 16.59 -18.99
N GLU A 470 -3.30 16.29 -18.00
CA GLU A 470 -2.95 16.31 -16.58
C GLU A 470 -1.90 15.26 -16.20
N ASP A 471 -1.60 14.31 -17.08
CA ASP A 471 -0.58 13.29 -16.87
C ASP A 471 0.70 13.56 -17.71
N VAL A 472 0.73 14.67 -18.45
CA VAL A 472 1.88 15.12 -19.25
C VAL A 472 2.58 16.30 -18.56
N ILE A 473 3.87 16.15 -18.30
CA ILE A 473 4.73 17.19 -17.71
C ILE A 473 5.79 17.53 -18.75
N ILE A 474 5.98 18.80 -19.08
CA ILE A 474 6.92 19.20 -20.15
C ILE A 474 8.23 19.74 -19.57
N ASP A 475 9.35 19.22 -20.05
CA ASP A 475 10.67 19.81 -19.83
C ASP A 475 11.11 20.62 -21.07
N PRO A 476 11.18 21.96 -20.98
CA PRO A 476 11.62 22.82 -22.08
C PRO A 476 13.12 22.72 -22.38
N VAL A 477 13.85 21.84 -21.69
CA VAL A 477 15.28 21.55 -21.84
C VAL A 477 16.15 22.77 -21.56
N VAL A 478 16.71 22.78 -20.35
CA VAL A 478 17.70 23.78 -19.95
C VAL A 478 19.06 23.44 -20.57
N LEU A 479 19.65 24.40 -21.29
CA LEU A 479 20.98 24.31 -21.86
C LEU A 479 22.01 25.02 -20.97
N THR A 480 23.27 24.62 -21.11
CA THR A 480 24.40 25.19 -20.37
C THR A 480 24.67 26.64 -20.79
N VAL A 481 24.59 27.59 -19.87
CA VAL A 481 24.75 29.02 -20.21
C VAL A 481 26.20 29.41 -20.51
N SER A 482 27.18 28.64 -20.05
CA SER A 482 28.60 28.88 -20.38
C SER A 482 28.90 28.77 -21.87
N SER A 483 28.14 27.96 -22.62
CA SER A 483 28.25 27.85 -24.07
C SER A 483 27.22 28.71 -24.81
N GLU A 484 26.00 28.85 -24.28
CA GLU A 484 24.88 29.53 -24.94
C GLU A 484 24.11 30.41 -23.94
N GLN A 485 24.61 31.62 -23.69
CA GLN A 485 24.09 32.50 -22.65
C GLN A 485 22.60 32.87 -22.84
N GLY A 486 22.15 33.01 -24.10
CA GLY A 486 20.76 33.34 -24.44
C GLY A 486 19.77 32.22 -24.15
N ALA A 487 20.22 30.97 -24.03
CA ALA A 487 19.36 29.81 -23.89
C ALA A 487 18.52 29.81 -22.60
N ALA A 488 19.03 30.44 -21.53
CA ALA A 488 18.29 30.56 -20.27
C ALA A 488 16.98 31.33 -20.44
N ILE A 489 17.02 32.48 -21.13
CA ILE A 489 15.84 33.32 -21.37
C ILE A 489 14.87 32.59 -22.31
N GLU A 490 15.36 31.99 -23.39
CA GLU A 490 14.51 31.20 -24.30
C GLU A 490 13.80 30.05 -23.58
N THR A 491 14.46 29.43 -22.59
CA THR A 491 13.84 28.37 -21.77
C THR A 491 12.75 28.92 -20.85
N LEU A 492 12.98 30.06 -20.21
CA LEU A 492 11.98 30.72 -19.33
C LEU A 492 10.74 31.18 -20.12
N GLU A 493 10.94 31.78 -21.29
CA GLU A 493 9.84 32.21 -22.16
C GLU A 493 9.06 31.00 -22.71
N ALA A 494 9.75 29.94 -23.14
CA ALA A 494 9.10 28.71 -23.56
C ALA A 494 8.26 28.10 -22.43
N MET A 495 8.81 28.03 -21.22
CA MET A 495 8.13 27.51 -20.03
C MET A 495 6.83 28.27 -19.75
N LYS A 496 6.88 29.59 -19.82
CA LYS A 496 5.70 30.44 -19.64
C LYS A 496 4.64 30.15 -20.70
N ILE A 497 5.04 30.12 -21.98
CA ILE A 497 4.14 29.82 -23.11
C ILE A 497 3.51 28.42 -22.95
N ILE A 498 4.31 27.40 -22.64
CA ILE A 498 3.83 26.03 -22.43
C ILE A 498 2.82 25.98 -21.28
N SER A 499 3.14 26.65 -20.18
CA SER A 499 2.27 26.70 -18.99
C SER A 499 0.96 27.45 -19.24
N GLU A 500 0.98 28.53 -20.00
CA GLU A 500 -0.18 29.39 -20.28
C GLU A 500 -1.04 28.87 -21.43
N GLU A 501 -0.44 28.49 -22.57
CA GLU A 501 -1.15 28.07 -23.77
C GLU A 501 -1.56 26.58 -23.72
N LEU A 502 -0.69 25.68 -23.28
CA LEU A 502 -0.99 24.24 -23.26
C LEU A 502 -1.66 23.81 -21.95
N GLY A 503 -1.46 24.60 -20.88
CA GLY A 503 -2.06 24.32 -19.57
C GLY A 503 -1.55 23.02 -18.92
N VAL A 504 -0.31 22.63 -19.24
CA VAL A 504 0.38 21.46 -18.67
C VAL A 504 1.37 21.90 -17.59
N ASN A 505 1.74 20.96 -16.73
CA ASN A 505 2.81 21.17 -15.76
C ASN A 505 4.18 21.20 -16.46
N THR A 506 5.14 21.89 -15.85
CA THR A 506 6.52 21.97 -16.35
C THR A 506 7.52 21.52 -15.30
N VAL A 507 8.62 20.93 -15.79
CA VAL A 507 9.76 20.46 -14.99
C VAL A 507 11.06 20.88 -15.64
N VAL A 508 12.14 21.03 -14.87
CA VAL A 508 13.48 21.20 -15.44
C VAL A 508 14.53 20.40 -14.68
N GLY A 509 15.47 19.81 -15.42
CA GLY A 509 16.78 19.40 -14.91
C GLY A 509 17.67 20.61 -14.60
N LEU A 510 17.62 21.12 -13.37
CA LEU A 510 18.24 22.41 -13.03
C LEU A 510 19.76 22.38 -13.13
N SER A 511 20.39 21.28 -12.71
CA SER A 511 21.84 21.16 -12.59
C SER A 511 22.59 21.36 -13.91
N ASN A 512 21.91 21.26 -15.05
CA ASN A 512 22.48 21.44 -16.38
C ASN A 512 22.89 22.89 -16.67
N ILE A 513 22.18 23.87 -16.11
CA ILE A 513 22.37 25.28 -16.48
C ILE A 513 23.77 25.80 -16.20
N SER A 514 24.39 25.33 -15.11
CA SER A 514 25.63 25.88 -14.56
C SER A 514 26.88 25.10 -14.93
N PHE A 515 26.80 24.07 -15.79
CA PHE A 515 27.99 23.32 -16.18
C PHE A 515 29.08 24.24 -16.76
N GLY A 516 30.32 24.02 -16.33
CA GLY A 516 31.47 24.81 -16.77
C GLY A 516 31.65 26.18 -16.11
N LEU A 517 30.78 26.58 -15.17
CA LEU A 517 30.91 27.86 -14.43
C LEU A 517 31.37 27.67 -12.98
N PRO A 518 32.09 28.65 -12.39
CA PRO A 518 32.31 28.72 -10.95
C PRO A 518 30.99 29.07 -10.22
N GLU A 519 30.95 28.83 -8.90
CA GLU A 519 29.78 29.18 -8.06
C GLU A 519 28.44 28.66 -8.59
N ARG A 520 28.43 27.42 -9.09
CA ARG A 520 27.25 26.77 -9.71
C ARG A 520 25.98 26.88 -8.88
N LYS A 521 26.11 26.81 -7.55
CA LYS A 521 24.99 26.92 -6.60
C LYS A 521 24.22 28.23 -6.77
N LEU A 522 24.93 29.34 -6.95
CA LEU A 522 24.34 30.67 -7.13
C LEU A 522 23.58 30.77 -8.45
N ILE A 523 24.14 30.24 -9.55
CA ILE A 523 23.47 30.23 -10.84
C ILE A 523 22.21 29.35 -10.78
N ASN A 524 22.32 28.15 -10.20
CA ASN A 524 21.19 27.23 -10.05
C ASN A 524 20.07 27.85 -9.21
N SER A 525 20.37 28.41 -8.04
CA SER A 525 19.35 28.99 -7.15
C SER A 525 18.68 30.22 -7.75
N THR A 526 19.47 31.10 -8.38
CA THR A 526 18.93 32.29 -9.07
C THR A 526 18.01 31.90 -10.23
N PHE A 527 18.42 30.96 -11.07
CA PHE A 527 17.60 30.49 -12.17
C PHE A 527 16.34 29.77 -11.68
N LEU A 528 16.41 29.00 -10.59
CA LEU A 528 15.24 28.36 -10.00
C LEU A 528 14.17 29.38 -9.59
N ALA A 529 14.58 30.49 -8.95
CA ALA A 529 13.66 31.56 -8.58
C ALA A 529 13.01 32.22 -9.82
N MET A 530 13.80 32.44 -10.88
CA MET A 530 13.29 32.96 -12.15
C MET A 530 12.32 31.97 -12.81
N ALA A 531 12.65 30.69 -12.86
CA ALA A 531 11.81 29.67 -13.46
C ALA A 531 10.50 29.48 -12.68
N ALA A 532 10.54 29.54 -11.35
CA ALA A 532 9.35 29.50 -10.51
C ALA A 532 8.32 30.59 -10.85
N SER A 533 8.78 31.79 -11.25
CA SER A 533 7.89 32.87 -11.69
C SER A 533 7.43 32.75 -13.14
N HIS A 534 8.06 31.87 -13.94
CA HIS A 534 7.73 31.62 -15.36
C HIS A 534 6.95 30.32 -15.58
N GLY A 535 6.32 29.78 -14.54
CA GLY A 535 5.40 28.64 -14.66
C GLY A 535 6.02 27.29 -14.32
N LEU A 536 7.20 27.25 -13.69
CA LEU A 536 7.80 26.01 -13.19
C LEU A 536 6.96 25.40 -12.06
N THR A 537 6.66 24.11 -12.16
CA THR A 537 5.84 23.39 -11.17
C THR A 537 6.59 22.28 -10.43
N ALA A 538 7.65 21.74 -11.03
CA ALA A 538 8.57 20.81 -10.39
C ALA A 538 10.01 21.07 -10.84
N ALA A 539 11.01 20.69 -10.03
CA ALA A 539 12.41 20.80 -10.43
C ALA A 539 13.21 19.57 -9.99
N ILE A 540 14.02 19.04 -10.91
CA ILE A 540 14.99 17.97 -10.64
C ILE A 540 16.26 18.67 -10.13
N VAL A 541 16.54 18.49 -8.84
CA VAL A 541 17.56 19.23 -8.09
C VAL A 541 18.20 18.37 -7.02
N ASN A 542 19.34 18.83 -6.48
CA ASN A 542 19.89 18.29 -5.24
C ASN A 542 19.15 18.92 -4.03
N PRO A 543 18.29 18.16 -3.32
CA PRO A 543 17.52 18.70 -2.19
C PRO A 543 18.41 19.03 -1.00
N CYS A 544 19.62 18.47 -0.92
CA CYS A 544 20.56 18.75 0.16
C CYS A 544 21.41 20.01 -0.09
N ASP A 545 21.15 20.76 -1.17
CA ASP A 545 21.74 22.09 -1.34
C ASP A 545 20.91 23.15 -0.60
N GLU A 546 21.40 23.58 0.55
CA GLU A 546 20.72 24.53 1.43
C GLU A 546 20.45 25.88 0.75
N SER A 547 21.35 26.39 -0.09
CA SER A 547 21.14 27.66 -0.79
C SER A 547 19.99 27.57 -1.80
N LEU A 548 19.90 26.44 -2.49
CA LEU A 548 18.84 26.17 -3.44
C LEU A 548 17.49 26.03 -2.72
N MET A 549 17.45 25.23 -1.64
CA MET A 549 16.22 25.04 -0.86
C MET A 549 15.77 26.32 -0.15
N ASP A 550 16.70 27.14 0.34
CA ASP A 550 16.39 28.44 0.93
C ASP A 550 15.77 29.38 -0.11
N THR A 551 16.33 29.40 -1.32
CA THR A 551 15.79 30.19 -2.43
C THR A 551 14.42 29.70 -2.89
N LEU A 552 14.20 28.37 -2.93
CA LEU A 552 12.90 27.77 -3.24
C LEU A 552 11.84 28.21 -2.24
N ARG A 553 12.09 28.07 -0.93
CA ARG A 553 11.11 28.43 0.11
C ARG A 553 10.81 29.93 0.09
N ALA A 554 11.82 30.78 -0.07
CA ALA A 554 11.62 32.22 -0.22
C ALA A 554 10.77 32.54 -1.46
N SER A 555 11.04 31.88 -2.60
CA SER A 555 10.26 32.05 -3.83
C SER A 555 8.81 31.63 -3.64
N MET A 556 8.52 30.56 -2.86
CA MET A 556 7.14 30.14 -2.60
C MET A 556 6.35 31.17 -1.78
N VAL A 557 7.00 31.88 -0.84
CA VAL A 557 6.38 33.00 -0.13
C VAL A 557 6.09 34.15 -1.11
N LEU A 558 7.09 34.56 -1.90
CA LEU A 558 6.97 35.68 -2.83
C LEU A 558 5.92 35.45 -3.93
N LEU A 559 5.76 34.19 -4.36
CA LEU A 559 4.77 33.79 -5.36
C LEU A 559 3.39 33.46 -4.75
N ASN A 560 3.19 33.71 -3.45
CA ASN A 560 1.95 33.41 -2.72
C ASN A 560 1.52 31.92 -2.81
N LYS A 561 2.50 31.03 -2.86
CA LYS A 561 2.33 29.56 -2.86
C LYS A 561 2.55 28.92 -1.48
N ASP A 562 3.20 29.64 -0.55
CA ASP A 562 3.25 29.30 0.88
C ASP A 562 2.30 30.21 1.65
N LYS A 563 1.01 29.85 1.71
CA LYS A 563 -0.02 30.67 2.36
C LYS A 563 0.31 30.85 3.84
N GLY A 564 0.27 32.11 4.31
CA GLY A 564 0.64 32.44 5.69
C GLY A 564 2.13 32.26 6.01
N SER A 565 2.97 31.97 5.00
CA SER A 565 4.39 31.68 5.16
C SER A 565 4.65 30.50 6.13
N GLU A 566 3.73 29.55 6.24
CA GLU A 566 3.79 28.47 7.23
C GLU A 566 5.04 27.60 7.07
N ASN A 567 5.35 27.16 5.86
CA ASN A 567 6.53 26.33 5.61
C ASN A 567 7.81 27.12 5.84
N TYR A 568 7.83 28.39 5.42
CA TYR A 568 8.95 29.29 5.66
C TYR A 568 9.19 29.49 7.16
N LEU A 569 8.17 29.81 7.94
CA LEU A 569 8.26 30.00 9.40
C LEU A 569 8.63 28.71 10.13
N LYS A 570 8.16 27.55 9.67
CA LYS A 570 8.54 26.25 10.22
C LYS A 570 10.05 26.01 10.13
N VAL A 571 10.70 26.44 9.05
CA VAL A 571 12.14 26.25 8.83
C VAL A 571 12.97 27.37 9.45
N TYR A 572 12.55 28.62 9.31
CA TYR A 572 13.36 29.80 9.69
C TYR A 572 12.96 30.46 11.01
N GLY A 573 11.75 30.21 11.52
CA GLY A 573 11.21 30.87 12.71
C GLY A 573 11.98 30.59 14.00
N GLN A 574 12.78 29.51 14.02
CA GLN A 574 13.64 29.13 15.15
C GLN A 574 15.13 29.08 14.77
N ARG A 575 15.52 29.58 13.59
CA ARG A 575 16.91 29.53 13.12
C ARG A 575 17.75 30.55 13.90
N VAL A 576 18.09 30.20 15.14
CA VAL A 576 19.17 30.84 15.88
C VAL A 576 20.45 30.50 15.13
N LYS A 577 21.23 31.52 14.75
CA LYS A 577 22.55 31.32 14.12
C LYS A 577 23.37 30.32 14.94
N PRO A 578 23.86 29.20 14.37
CA PRO A 578 24.72 28.30 15.09
C PRO A 578 26.02 29.03 15.44
N LYS A 579 26.38 29.05 16.73
CA LYS A 579 27.79 29.07 17.13
C LYS A 579 28.37 27.71 16.76
N GLU A 580 29.58 27.71 16.23
CA GLU A 580 30.35 26.50 15.92
C GLU A 580 30.43 25.62 17.18
N GLU A 581 29.78 24.46 17.16
CA GLU A 581 30.00 23.41 18.15
C GLU A 581 31.00 22.40 17.60
N VAL A 582 32.07 22.23 18.37
CA VAL A 582 33.14 21.27 18.15
C VAL A 582 32.60 19.88 18.44
N ILE A 583 32.62 19.02 17.43
CA ILE A 583 32.25 17.61 17.53
C ILE A 583 33.26 16.87 18.41
N LYS A 584 32.80 16.28 19.52
CA LYS A 584 33.48 15.16 20.18
C LYS A 584 32.81 13.85 19.72
N ARG A 585 33.61 12.89 19.22
CA ARG A 585 33.27 11.47 19.05
C ARG A 585 33.99 10.69 20.18
N HIS A 586 33.47 9.61 20.78
CA HIS A 586 33.40 8.33 20.07
C HIS A 586 32.49 7.20 20.62
N GLU A 587 31.71 7.32 21.70
CA GLU A 587 30.89 6.19 22.22
C GLU A 587 29.36 6.38 22.04
N GLU A 588 28.82 7.58 22.25
CA GLU A 588 27.37 7.87 22.13
C GLU A 588 26.83 7.75 20.67
N ASP A 589 27.71 7.75 19.67
CA ASP A 589 27.35 7.78 18.24
C ASP A 589 26.86 6.41 17.72
N PHE A 590 27.35 5.29 18.27
CA PHE A 590 26.96 3.95 17.78
C PHE A 590 25.65 3.44 18.40
N SER A 591 25.44 3.64 19.70
CA SER A 591 24.19 3.25 20.36
C SER A 591 23.00 3.99 19.78
N LYS A 592 23.17 5.30 19.55
CA LYS A 592 22.16 6.12 18.87
C LYS A 592 21.96 5.70 17.41
N LYS A 593 23.02 5.38 16.66
CA LYS A 593 22.89 4.86 15.29
C LYS A 593 22.12 3.56 15.22
N LEU A 594 22.38 2.61 16.12
CA LEU A 594 21.63 1.34 16.15
C LEU A 594 20.15 1.60 16.48
N TYR A 595 19.88 2.45 17.47
CA TYR A 595 18.54 2.88 17.81
C TYR A 595 17.80 3.51 16.61
N ASP A 596 18.44 4.47 15.94
CA ASP A 596 17.89 5.16 14.77
C ASP A 596 17.70 4.20 13.58
N GLN A 597 18.61 3.26 13.36
CA GLN A 597 18.47 2.23 12.31
C GLN A 597 17.29 1.30 12.56
N ILE A 598 17.04 0.91 13.81
CA ILE A 598 15.86 0.11 14.18
C ILE A 598 14.59 0.93 13.93
N LEU A 599 14.56 2.20 14.33
CA LEU A 599 13.42 3.08 14.04
C LEU A 599 13.17 3.27 12.55
N GLU A 600 14.23 3.38 11.75
CA GLU A 600 14.13 3.61 10.29
C GLU A 600 13.96 2.31 9.49
N GLY A 601 14.05 1.14 10.13
CA GLY A 601 14.02 -0.16 9.43
C GLY A 601 15.21 -0.38 8.49
N LYS A 602 16.34 0.30 8.73
CA LYS A 602 17.53 0.30 7.87
C LYS A 602 18.50 -0.83 8.25
N LYS A 603 18.63 -1.84 7.37
CA LYS A 603 19.48 -3.03 7.59
C LYS A 603 20.96 -2.83 7.28
N SER A 604 21.31 -1.90 6.39
CA SER A 604 22.69 -1.71 5.94
C SER A 604 23.59 -1.15 7.05
N GLY A 605 24.73 -1.81 7.31
CA GLY A 605 25.72 -1.38 8.32
C GLY A 605 25.41 -1.81 9.76
N VAL A 606 24.30 -2.53 9.98
CA VAL A 606 23.94 -3.06 11.31
C VAL A 606 25.03 -3.99 11.85
N GLU A 607 25.66 -4.80 10.98
CA GLU A 607 26.76 -5.69 11.35
C GLU A 607 27.94 -4.95 11.95
N GLU A 608 28.40 -3.88 11.30
CA GLU A 608 29.53 -3.06 11.77
C GLU A 608 29.21 -2.37 13.09
N ILE A 609 27.99 -1.81 13.21
CA ILE A 609 27.55 -1.09 14.41
C ILE A 609 27.43 -2.04 15.60
N VAL A 610 26.80 -3.21 15.41
CA VAL A 610 26.63 -4.20 16.47
C VAL A 610 27.98 -4.78 16.89
N MET A 611 28.88 -5.09 15.94
CA MET A 611 30.22 -5.57 16.29
C MET A 611 31.01 -4.54 17.10
N ALA A 612 30.98 -3.26 16.73
CA ALA A 612 31.62 -2.19 17.48
C ALA A 612 31.03 -2.04 18.90
N LEU A 613 29.71 -2.07 19.04
CA LEU A 613 29.05 -1.98 20.34
C LEU A 613 29.37 -3.17 21.26
N LEU A 614 29.56 -4.35 20.70
CA LEU A 614 29.92 -5.58 21.43
C LEU A 614 31.38 -5.63 21.90
N GLU A 615 32.25 -4.71 21.45
CA GLU A 615 33.62 -4.60 21.97
C GLU A 615 33.61 -4.05 23.41
N ASP A 616 32.75 -3.05 23.66
CA ASP A 616 32.73 -2.30 24.93
C ASP A 616 31.53 -2.63 25.84
N ASN A 617 30.52 -3.36 25.33
CA ASN A 617 29.28 -3.63 26.07
C ASN A 617 28.91 -5.12 26.11
N PRO A 618 28.37 -5.63 27.23
CA PRO A 618 27.82 -6.98 27.31
C PRO A 618 26.71 -7.20 26.27
N PRO A 619 26.64 -8.36 25.60
CA PRO A 619 25.62 -8.63 24.58
C PRO A 619 24.17 -8.39 25.04
N LEU A 620 23.88 -8.63 26.33
CA LEU A 620 22.56 -8.40 26.91
C LEU A 620 22.23 -6.92 27.12
N SER A 621 23.21 -6.04 27.37
CA SER A 621 22.92 -4.61 27.56
C SER A 621 22.50 -3.94 26.26
N LEU A 622 23.04 -4.37 25.10
CA LEU A 622 22.56 -3.90 23.79
C LEU A 622 21.06 -4.21 23.60
N VAL A 623 20.64 -5.40 24.03
CA VAL A 623 19.24 -5.82 23.92
C VAL A 623 18.35 -4.97 24.83
N ASP A 624 18.72 -4.85 26.10
CA ASP A 624 17.89 -4.21 27.12
C ASP A 624 17.88 -2.67 27.02
N GLU A 625 19.00 -2.04 26.64
CA GLU A 625 19.16 -0.59 26.65
C GLU A 625 18.94 0.08 25.29
N ILE A 626 19.08 -0.65 24.18
CA ILE A 626 18.96 -0.09 22.81
C ILE A 626 17.78 -0.73 22.07
N ILE A 627 17.80 -2.06 21.90
CA ILE A 627 16.84 -2.75 21.03
C ILE A 627 15.42 -2.69 21.59
N ILE A 628 15.22 -3.03 22.86
CA ILE A 628 13.89 -3.03 23.49
C ILE A 628 13.28 -1.61 23.52
N PRO A 629 13.99 -0.55 23.93
CA PRO A 629 13.49 0.81 23.84
C PRO A 629 13.16 1.26 22.42
N ALA A 630 13.96 0.86 21.41
CA ALA A 630 13.68 1.17 20.02
C ALA A 630 12.39 0.49 19.53
N LEU A 631 12.22 -0.80 19.81
CA LEU A 631 11.00 -1.54 19.48
C LEU A 631 9.75 -0.97 20.16
N LYS A 632 9.88 -0.51 21.41
CA LYS A 632 8.79 0.16 22.12
C LYS A 632 8.35 1.43 21.38
N GLU A 633 9.29 2.27 20.96
CA GLU A 633 9.00 3.47 20.17
C GLU A 633 8.44 3.14 18.78
N VAL A 634 8.93 2.10 18.09
CA VAL A 634 8.35 1.60 16.82
C VAL A 634 6.87 1.23 17.04
N GLY A 635 6.57 0.49 18.10
CA GLY A 635 5.21 0.12 18.46
C GLY A 635 4.33 1.33 18.83
N ASP A 636 4.85 2.26 19.63
CA ASP A 636 4.14 3.48 20.01
C ASP A 636 3.84 4.37 18.77
N ARG A 637 4.76 4.40 17.77
CA ARG A 637 4.52 5.06 16.48
C ARG A 637 3.49 4.33 15.62
N TYR A 638 3.45 3.01 15.68
CA TYR A 638 2.43 2.20 15.01
C TYR A 638 1.04 2.44 15.61
N GLU A 639 0.90 2.44 16.93
CA GLU A 639 -0.36 2.76 17.63
C GLU A 639 -0.87 4.17 17.30
N LYS A 640 0.04 5.13 17.10
CA LYS A 640 -0.30 6.50 16.69
C LYS A 640 -0.57 6.67 15.19
N GLY A 641 -0.48 5.61 14.39
CA GLY A 641 -0.63 5.65 12.93
C GLY A 641 0.47 6.45 12.22
N ILE A 642 1.62 6.63 12.87
CA ILE A 642 2.82 7.25 12.30
C ILE A 642 3.59 6.19 11.49
N TYR A 643 3.70 4.97 12.04
CA TYR A 643 4.26 3.80 11.36
C TYR A 643 3.15 2.84 10.95
N PHE A 644 3.38 2.06 9.89
CA PHE A 644 2.46 1.04 9.40
C PHE A 644 3.14 -0.33 9.42
N LEU A 645 2.39 -1.38 9.05
CA LEU A 645 2.86 -2.76 9.07
C LEU A 645 4.21 -2.94 8.34
N PRO A 646 4.45 -2.34 7.16
CA PRO A 646 5.77 -2.30 6.52
C PRO A 646 6.93 -1.87 7.42
N GLN A 647 6.79 -0.75 8.13
CA GLN A 647 7.84 -0.22 8.99
C GLN A 647 8.07 -1.15 10.19
N LEU A 648 7.00 -1.71 10.76
CA LEU A 648 7.09 -2.65 11.88
C LEU A 648 7.84 -3.94 11.48
N LEU A 649 7.56 -4.48 10.30
CA LEU A 649 8.27 -5.63 9.73
C LEU A 649 9.73 -5.29 9.40
N SER A 650 10.01 -4.14 8.78
CA SER A 650 11.38 -3.72 8.47
C SER A 650 12.22 -3.50 9.73
N SER A 651 11.66 -2.87 10.76
CA SER A 651 12.30 -2.75 12.08
C SER A 651 12.55 -4.12 12.70
N ALA A 652 11.62 -5.07 12.58
CA ALA A 652 11.79 -6.44 13.05
C ALA A 652 12.92 -7.17 12.31
N GLU A 653 13.07 -7.00 10.99
CA GLU A 653 14.18 -7.56 10.20
C GLU A 653 15.55 -7.03 10.66
N VAL A 654 15.66 -5.71 10.92
CA VAL A 654 16.87 -5.08 11.46
C VAL A 654 17.21 -5.69 12.82
N VAL A 655 16.21 -5.80 13.69
CA VAL A 655 16.35 -6.38 15.03
C VAL A 655 16.77 -7.85 14.95
N GLN A 656 16.15 -8.67 14.11
CA GLN A 656 16.56 -10.07 13.92
C GLN A 656 18.00 -10.18 13.44
N SER A 657 18.43 -9.29 12.55
CA SER A 657 19.81 -9.24 12.05
C SER A 657 20.80 -8.88 13.17
N ALA A 658 20.47 -7.87 13.97
CA ALA A 658 21.26 -7.48 15.15
C ALA A 658 21.29 -8.61 16.21
N PHE A 659 20.15 -9.21 16.54
CA PHE A 659 20.05 -10.31 17.50
C PHE A 659 20.85 -11.54 17.08
N LYS A 660 20.85 -11.88 15.79
CA LYS A 660 21.64 -13.01 15.27
C LYS A 660 23.11 -12.84 15.62
N LEU A 661 23.68 -11.65 15.41
CA LEU A 661 25.08 -11.32 15.73
C LEU A 661 25.34 -11.32 17.23
N ILE A 662 24.43 -10.73 18.02
CA ILE A 662 24.51 -10.72 19.49
C ILE A 662 24.52 -12.16 20.02
N LYS A 663 23.68 -13.05 19.47
CA LYS A 663 23.56 -14.46 19.87
C LYS A 663 24.80 -15.29 19.55
N GLU A 664 25.51 -14.98 18.48
CA GLU A 664 26.79 -15.62 18.13
C GLU A 664 27.91 -15.30 19.15
N LYS A 665 27.79 -14.19 19.88
CA LYS A 665 28.73 -13.77 20.95
C LYS A 665 28.26 -14.10 22.36
N LEU A 666 27.02 -14.56 22.52
CA LEU A 666 26.52 -15.06 23.80
C LEU A 666 27.14 -16.44 24.12
N PRO A 667 27.55 -16.70 25.38
CA PRO A 667 27.90 -18.05 25.80
C PRO A 667 26.71 -18.98 25.54
N LYS A 668 26.95 -20.16 24.95
CA LYS A 668 25.90 -21.18 24.76
C LYS A 668 25.23 -21.48 26.12
N GLY A 669 24.02 -20.97 26.31
CA GLY A 669 23.25 -21.13 27.55
C GLY A 669 22.62 -19.85 28.15
N THR A 670 22.37 -18.80 27.37
CA THR A 670 21.62 -17.62 27.89
C THR A 670 20.14 -17.96 28.04
N ALA A 671 19.61 -17.73 29.24
CA ALA A 671 18.24 -18.07 29.60
C ALA A 671 17.22 -17.16 28.88
N SER A 672 16.24 -17.79 28.22
CA SER A 672 15.05 -17.13 27.68
C SER A 672 14.30 -16.37 28.79
N LYS A 673 13.68 -15.22 28.48
CA LYS A 673 12.81 -14.48 29.43
C LYS A 673 11.59 -15.30 29.89
N GLY A 674 11.25 -16.34 29.14
CA GLY A 674 10.11 -17.20 29.38
C GLY A 674 9.70 -17.92 28.11
N LYS A 675 9.07 -19.08 28.28
CA LYS A 675 8.54 -19.87 27.18
C LYS A 675 7.06 -19.57 26.95
N ILE A 676 6.67 -19.31 25.72
CA ILE A 676 5.30 -18.96 25.33
C ILE A 676 4.87 -19.88 24.20
N ILE A 677 3.69 -20.51 24.32
CA ILE A 677 3.07 -21.23 23.19
C ILE A 677 2.13 -20.27 22.47
N LEU A 678 2.17 -20.22 21.14
CA LEU A 678 1.21 -19.50 20.31
C LEU A 678 0.46 -20.45 19.38
N ALA A 679 -0.85 -20.26 19.26
CA ALA A 679 -1.69 -21.02 18.36
C ALA A 679 -2.85 -20.18 17.82
N THR A 680 -3.23 -20.40 16.57
CA THR A 680 -4.55 -19.99 16.06
C THR A 680 -5.52 -21.10 16.37
N VAL A 681 -6.67 -20.74 16.97
CA VAL A 681 -7.64 -21.72 17.47
C VAL A 681 -8.21 -22.60 16.36
N GLU A 682 -8.66 -23.80 16.71
CA GLU A 682 -9.33 -24.73 15.79
C GLU A 682 -10.45 -24.05 14.99
N GLY A 683 -10.52 -24.34 13.69
CA GLY A 683 -11.41 -23.75 12.71
C GLY A 683 -10.94 -22.39 12.18
N ASP A 684 -9.85 -21.81 12.71
CA ASP A 684 -9.30 -20.55 12.25
C ASP A 684 -7.95 -20.73 11.56
N VAL A 685 -7.96 -20.48 10.26
CA VAL A 685 -6.82 -20.63 9.36
C VAL A 685 -6.07 -19.30 9.12
N HIS A 686 -6.45 -18.23 9.82
CA HIS A 686 -5.82 -16.91 9.68
C HIS A 686 -4.75 -16.73 10.76
N ASP A 687 -3.49 -16.75 10.36
CA ASP A 687 -2.33 -16.68 11.25
C ASP A 687 -1.51 -15.40 11.15
N ILE A 688 -1.91 -14.44 10.32
CA ILE A 688 -1.16 -13.17 10.15
C ILE A 688 -0.96 -12.48 11.51
N GLY A 689 -2.03 -12.31 12.29
CA GLY A 689 -1.96 -11.71 13.62
C GLY A 689 -1.05 -12.48 14.59
N LYS A 690 -1.16 -13.82 14.60
CA LYS A 690 -0.29 -14.70 15.40
C LYS A 690 1.18 -14.58 14.98
N ASN A 691 1.46 -14.54 13.69
CA ASN A 691 2.82 -14.46 13.15
C ASN A 691 3.46 -13.11 13.49
N ILE A 692 2.69 -12.01 13.45
CA ILE A 692 3.15 -10.71 13.93
C ILE A 692 3.48 -10.78 15.44
N VAL A 693 2.59 -11.37 16.26
CA VAL A 693 2.82 -11.54 17.70
C VAL A 693 4.05 -12.41 17.98
N LYS A 694 4.24 -13.50 17.22
CA LYS A 694 5.41 -14.37 17.31
C LYS A 694 6.69 -13.58 17.08
N VAL A 695 6.77 -12.87 15.94
CA VAL A 695 7.95 -12.08 15.57
C VAL A 695 8.25 -11.05 16.65
N LEU A 696 7.23 -10.37 17.19
CA LEU A 696 7.42 -9.43 18.29
C LEU A 696 7.91 -10.13 19.57
N LEU A 697 7.28 -11.20 20.03
CA LEU A 697 7.70 -11.89 21.26
C LEU A 697 9.12 -12.46 21.16
N GLU A 698 9.48 -13.06 20.03
CA GLU A 698 10.85 -13.54 19.76
C GLU A 698 11.85 -12.37 19.81
N ASN A 699 11.50 -11.23 19.20
CA ASN A 699 12.33 -10.02 19.22
C ASN A 699 12.47 -9.39 20.63
N TYR A 700 11.53 -9.62 21.53
CA TYR A 700 11.59 -9.15 22.92
C TYR A 700 12.33 -10.12 23.87
N GLY A 701 12.82 -11.26 23.33
CA GLY A 701 13.67 -12.22 24.06
C GLY A 701 12.91 -13.41 24.67
N TYR A 702 11.69 -13.69 24.20
CA TYR A 702 10.92 -14.87 24.61
C TYR A 702 11.20 -16.07 23.70
N GLU A 703 11.13 -17.28 24.26
CA GLU A 703 11.14 -18.51 23.48
C GLU A 703 9.70 -18.82 23.05
N VAL A 704 9.41 -18.66 21.76
CA VAL A 704 8.06 -18.87 21.22
C VAL A 704 7.96 -20.24 20.55
N ILE A 705 7.04 -21.06 21.03
CA ILE A 705 6.66 -22.33 20.40
C ILE A 705 5.38 -22.08 19.61
N ASP A 706 5.53 -21.96 18.31
CA ASP A 706 4.44 -21.69 17.39
C ASP A 706 3.84 -23.01 16.89
N LEU A 707 2.61 -23.30 17.31
CA LEU A 707 1.85 -24.49 16.90
C LEU A 707 1.13 -24.29 15.56
N GLY A 708 1.19 -23.09 14.98
CA GLY A 708 0.56 -22.77 13.71
C GLY A 708 -0.91 -22.39 13.84
N LYS A 709 -1.70 -22.78 12.84
CA LYS A 709 -3.11 -22.42 12.69
C LYS A 709 -4.00 -23.66 12.65
N ASP A 710 -5.29 -23.46 12.88
CA ASP A 710 -6.27 -24.55 12.99
C ASP A 710 -5.85 -25.61 14.03
N VAL A 711 -5.40 -25.15 15.20
CA VAL A 711 -4.81 -26.03 16.21
C VAL A 711 -5.87 -26.49 17.20
N LYS A 712 -6.04 -27.82 17.29
CA LYS A 712 -6.94 -28.47 18.26
C LYS A 712 -6.49 -28.24 19.70
N GLY A 713 -7.47 -28.12 20.61
CA GLY A 713 -7.20 -27.89 22.03
C GLY A 713 -6.33 -28.95 22.69
N GLU A 714 -6.49 -30.22 22.30
CA GLU A 714 -5.69 -31.34 22.81
C GLU A 714 -4.21 -31.17 22.49
N VAL A 715 -3.87 -30.73 21.27
CA VAL A 715 -2.48 -30.50 20.83
C VAL A 715 -1.84 -29.39 21.66
N ILE A 716 -2.58 -28.32 21.94
CA ILE A 716 -2.08 -27.20 22.75
C ILE A 716 -1.83 -27.66 24.19
N VAL A 717 -2.75 -28.43 24.78
CA VAL A 717 -2.60 -28.99 26.13
C VAL A 717 -1.41 -29.95 26.21
N GLU A 718 -1.23 -30.83 25.22
CA GLU A 718 -0.09 -31.76 25.16
C GLU A 718 1.24 -31.01 25.07
N GLU A 719 1.34 -29.98 24.22
CA GLU A 719 2.58 -29.22 24.10
C GLU A 719 2.87 -28.41 25.36
N VAL A 720 1.85 -27.86 26.04
CA VAL A 720 2.04 -27.21 27.36
C VAL A 720 2.60 -28.20 28.38
N LYS A 721 2.05 -29.42 28.46
CA LYS A 721 2.54 -30.46 29.38
C LYS A 721 3.97 -30.91 29.05
N LYS A 722 4.30 -31.01 27.77
CA LYS A 722 5.63 -31.42 27.29
C LYS A 722 6.69 -30.35 27.51
N THR A 723 6.36 -29.09 27.29
CA THR A 723 7.34 -27.99 27.23
C THR A 723 7.40 -27.17 28.51
N GLY A 724 6.39 -27.28 29.37
CA GLY A 724 6.24 -26.52 30.62
C GLY A 724 5.98 -25.03 30.41
N ALA A 725 5.48 -24.61 29.25
CA ALA A 725 5.25 -23.19 28.94
C ALA A 725 4.18 -22.59 29.87
N PRO A 726 4.49 -21.58 30.69
CA PRO A 726 3.55 -21.03 31.67
C PRO A 726 2.55 -20.01 31.08
N LEU A 727 2.72 -19.61 29.82
CA LEU A 727 1.85 -18.68 29.10
C LEU A 727 1.48 -19.23 27.73
N VAL A 728 0.20 -19.21 27.39
CA VAL A 728 -0.36 -19.61 26.08
C VAL A 728 -1.06 -18.41 25.46
N GLY A 729 -0.70 -18.09 24.22
CA GLY A 729 -1.37 -17.08 23.39
C GLY A 729 -2.29 -17.73 22.35
N LEU A 730 -3.56 -17.37 22.36
CA LEU A 730 -4.54 -17.84 21.37
C LEU A 730 -4.99 -16.69 20.46
N SER A 731 -5.01 -16.92 19.17
CA SER A 731 -5.47 -15.97 18.15
C SER A 731 -6.74 -16.46 17.46
N ALA A 732 -7.67 -15.55 17.14
CA ALA A 732 -8.80 -15.80 16.26
C ALA A 732 -9.14 -14.57 15.40
N LEU A 733 -9.30 -14.75 14.08
CA LEU A 733 -9.71 -13.70 13.14
C LEU A 733 -11.16 -13.87 12.68
N MET A 734 -11.70 -15.08 12.72
CA MET A 734 -13.09 -15.33 12.34
C MET A 734 -14.01 -15.29 13.55
N THR A 735 -15.14 -14.61 13.45
CA THR A 735 -16.14 -14.61 14.52
C THR A 735 -16.68 -16.00 14.84
N THR A 736 -16.66 -16.92 13.86
CA THR A 736 -17.11 -18.31 14.01
C THR A 736 -16.20 -19.18 14.88
N THR A 737 -14.95 -18.77 15.13
CA THR A 737 -13.93 -19.59 15.81
C THR A 737 -13.75 -19.22 17.27
N LEU A 738 -14.41 -18.15 17.75
CA LEU A 738 -14.36 -17.74 19.15
C LEU A 738 -14.94 -18.77 20.13
N PHE A 739 -15.89 -19.60 19.70
CA PHE A 739 -16.40 -20.69 20.53
C PHE A 739 -15.36 -21.78 20.77
N ASN A 740 -14.48 -22.03 19.79
CA ASN A 740 -13.38 -22.97 19.96
C ASN A 740 -12.31 -22.39 20.89
N MET A 741 -12.08 -21.07 20.84
CA MET A 741 -11.23 -20.39 21.82
C MET A 741 -11.70 -20.61 23.27
N GLU A 742 -12.99 -20.46 23.56
CA GLU A 742 -13.56 -20.73 24.90
C GLU A 742 -13.34 -22.19 25.34
N LYS A 743 -13.59 -23.16 24.45
CA LYS A 743 -13.34 -24.58 24.74
C LYS A 743 -11.88 -24.84 25.07
N ILE A 744 -10.96 -24.30 24.28
CA ILE A 744 -9.52 -24.47 24.48
C ILE A 744 -9.07 -23.88 25.81
N ILE A 745 -9.55 -22.67 26.16
CA ILE A 745 -9.26 -22.05 27.47
C ILE A 745 -9.72 -22.96 28.62
N LYS A 746 -10.93 -23.52 28.52
CA LYS A 746 -11.46 -24.43 29.53
C LYS A 746 -10.59 -25.69 29.66
N MET A 747 -10.22 -26.31 28.54
CA MET A 747 -9.34 -27.48 28.51
C MET A 747 -7.98 -27.18 29.13
N LEU A 748 -7.37 -26.03 28.82
CA LEU A 748 -6.10 -25.60 29.39
C LEU A 748 -6.18 -25.43 30.90
N LYS A 749 -7.25 -24.82 31.42
CA LYS A 749 -7.44 -24.65 32.87
C LYS A 749 -7.69 -25.96 33.62
N GLU A 750 -8.38 -26.92 33.00
CA GLU A 750 -8.65 -28.22 33.61
C GLU A 750 -7.41 -29.13 33.61
N ASN A 751 -6.47 -28.92 32.70
CA ASN A 751 -5.35 -29.84 32.45
C ASN A 751 -3.96 -29.26 32.76
N THR A 752 -3.83 -27.95 32.94
CA THR A 752 -2.54 -27.25 33.08
C THR A 752 -2.67 -26.03 34.00
N GLU A 753 -1.55 -25.53 34.52
CA GLU A 753 -1.50 -24.27 35.30
C GLU A 753 -1.16 -23.03 34.44
N ALA A 754 -1.04 -23.21 33.12
CA ALA A 754 -0.64 -22.14 32.21
C ALA A 754 -1.70 -21.04 32.16
N LYS A 755 -1.23 -19.78 32.12
CA LYS A 755 -2.10 -18.62 31.92
C LYS A 755 -2.38 -18.42 30.44
N VAL A 756 -3.57 -17.92 30.13
CA VAL A 756 -4.01 -17.74 28.74
C VAL A 756 -4.16 -16.26 28.43
N MET A 757 -3.43 -15.79 27.41
CA MET A 757 -3.66 -14.51 26.76
C MET A 757 -4.37 -14.72 25.42
N VAL A 758 -5.29 -13.84 25.07
CA VAL A 758 -6.07 -13.94 23.83
C VAL A 758 -6.07 -12.64 23.04
N GLY A 759 -6.19 -12.74 21.71
CA GLY A 759 -6.29 -11.60 20.81
C GLY A 759 -6.89 -11.98 19.45
N GLY A 760 -7.04 -10.97 18.58
CA GLY A 760 -7.52 -11.14 17.21
C GLY A 760 -8.64 -10.16 16.82
N ALA A 761 -8.81 -9.92 15.52
CA ALA A 761 -9.56 -8.77 14.97
C ALA A 761 -11.04 -8.73 15.38
N VAL A 762 -11.62 -9.89 15.70
CA VAL A 762 -13.03 -10.05 16.06
C VAL A 762 -13.27 -10.13 17.57
N LEU A 763 -12.20 -10.07 18.38
CA LEU A 763 -12.26 -10.24 19.83
C LEU A 763 -12.41 -8.89 20.53
N THR A 764 -13.21 -8.84 21.59
CA THR A 764 -13.32 -7.66 22.48
C THR A 764 -12.83 -8.01 23.89
N GLU A 765 -12.42 -6.99 24.65
CA GLU A 765 -11.92 -7.17 26.02
C GLU A 765 -12.95 -7.83 26.94
N GLU A 766 -14.19 -7.35 26.89
CA GLU A 766 -15.30 -7.90 27.68
C GLU A 766 -15.53 -9.39 27.36
N TYR A 767 -15.47 -9.75 26.08
CA TYR A 767 -15.67 -11.14 25.66
C TYR A 767 -14.50 -12.04 26.07
N ALA A 768 -13.25 -11.57 25.91
CA ALA A 768 -12.06 -12.31 26.29
C ALA A 768 -12.08 -12.75 27.76
N PHE A 769 -12.49 -11.85 28.68
CA PHE A 769 -12.61 -12.20 30.09
C PHE A 769 -13.85 -13.07 30.38
N LYS A 770 -14.95 -12.88 29.65
CA LYS A 770 -16.15 -13.73 29.75
C LYS A 770 -15.86 -15.20 29.42
N ILE A 771 -15.04 -15.47 28.39
CA ILE A 771 -14.63 -16.84 28.01
C ILE A 771 -13.50 -17.39 28.89
N GLY A 772 -13.08 -16.64 29.91
CA GLY A 772 -12.13 -17.08 30.92
C GLY A 772 -10.66 -16.87 30.56
N ALA A 773 -10.30 -16.02 29.60
CA ALA A 773 -8.89 -15.66 29.41
C ALA A 773 -8.33 -14.92 30.65
N ASP A 774 -7.04 -15.07 30.93
CA ASP A 774 -6.37 -14.33 32.00
C ASP A 774 -5.93 -12.94 31.53
N TYR A 775 -5.68 -12.78 30.23
CA TYR A 775 -5.26 -11.51 29.62
C TYR A 775 -5.89 -11.31 28.24
N TYR A 776 -6.12 -10.06 27.88
CA TYR A 776 -6.60 -9.65 26.56
C TYR A 776 -5.63 -8.65 25.93
N GLY A 777 -5.19 -8.93 24.70
CA GLY A 777 -4.39 -8.02 23.88
C GLY A 777 -5.16 -7.57 22.65
N LYS A 778 -5.42 -6.25 22.54
CA LYS A 778 -6.08 -5.66 21.37
C LYS A 778 -5.13 -5.61 20.17
N THR A 779 -3.85 -5.38 20.44
CA THR A 779 -2.78 -5.27 19.42
C THR A 779 -1.68 -6.30 19.66
N ALA A 780 -0.82 -6.50 18.66
CA ALA A 780 0.30 -7.41 18.80
C ALA A 780 1.33 -6.93 19.86
N GLN A 781 1.44 -5.62 20.09
CA GLN A 781 2.29 -5.06 21.14
C GLN A 781 1.71 -5.29 22.54
N ASP A 782 0.39 -5.37 22.69
CA ASP A 782 -0.22 -5.72 23.98
C ASP A 782 0.16 -7.13 24.43
N ALA A 783 0.33 -8.08 23.50
CA ALA A 783 0.83 -9.41 23.82
C ALA A 783 2.23 -9.36 24.46
N VAL A 784 3.09 -8.46 24.00
CA VAL A 784 4.41 -8.21 24.59
C VAL A 784 4.28 -7.57 25.99
N LYS A 785 3.44 -6.54 26.14
CA LYS A 785 3.17 -5.89 27.44
C LYS A 785 2.63 -6.90 28.47
N ILE A 786 1.77 -7.83 28.03
CA ILE A 786 1.23 -8.93 28.85
C ILE A 786 2.33 -9.89 29.25
N ALA A 787 3.16 -10.35 28.30
CA ALA A 787 4.27 -11.25 28.57
C ALA A 787 5.25 -10.63 29.59
N ASP A 788 5.66 -9.37 29.38
CA ASP A 788 6.53 -8.65 30.30
C ASP A 788 5.93 -8.61 31.70
N LYS A 789 4.67 -8.19 31.83
CA LYS A 789 3.97 -8.13 33.12
C LYS A 789 3.86 -9.50 33.80
N PHE A 790 3.62 -10.56 33.04
CA PHE A 790 3.46 -11.91 33.54
C PHE A 790 4.80 -12.47 34.07
N PHE A 791 5.86 -12.40 33.27
CA PHE A 791 7.17 -12.94 33.65
C PHE A 791 7.91 -12.06 34.68
N LEU A 792 7.72 -10.73 34.68
CA LEU A 792 8.25 -9.84 35.72
C LEU A 792 7.64 -10.11 37.10
N LYS A 793 6.32 -10.38 37.17
CA LYS A 793 5.66 -10.74 38.44
C LYS A 793 6.18 -12.06 39.01
N ASN A 794 6.42 -13.05 38.16
CA ASN A 794 6.90 -14.37 38.59
C ASN A 794 8.39 -14.36 39.00
N ALA A 795 9.20 -13.44 38.46
CA ALA A 795 10.59 -13.24 38.91
C ALA A 795 10.70 -12.66 40.34
N LEU A 796 9.71 -11.87 40.78
CA LEU A 796 9.65 -11.29 42.13
C LEU A 796 9.17 -12.30 43.19
N VAL A 797 8.36 -13.29 42.82
CA VAL A 797 7.85 -14.33 43.74
C VAL A 797 8.90 -15.41 44.03
N CYS A 798 9.89 -15.59 43.14
CA CYS A 798 10.94 -16.61 43.29
C CYS A 798 12.04 -16.26 44.32
N LYS A 799 12.12 -15.02 44.84
CA LYS A 799 13.16 -14.61 45.81
C LYS A 799 12.86 -14.90 47.28
N THR A 800 11.72 -15.51 47.62
CA THR A 800 11.32 -15.76 49.03
C THR A 800 11.32 -17.23 49.47
N CYS A 801 11.88 -18.15 48.69
CA CYS A 801 12.09 -19.54 49.15
C CYS A 801 13.46 -20.06 48.72
N SER A 802 14.47 -19.86 49.57
CA SER A 802 15.62 -20.75 49.88
C SER A 802 16.71 -19.93 50.59
N PHE A 803 16.78 -20.04 51.92
CA PHE A 803 18.00 -19.86 52.71
C PHE A 803 18.62 -21.22 52.94
#